data_AF-A0A252CXE8-F1
#
_entry.id   AF-A0A252CXE8-F1
#
_cell.length_a   1.000
_cell.length_b   1.000
_cell.length_c   1.000
_cell.angle_alpha   90.00
_cell.angle_beta   90.00
_cell.angle_gamma   90.00
#
_symmetry.space_group_name_H-M   'P 1'
#
loop_
_entity.id
_entity.type
_entity.pdbx_description
1 polymer ?
#
loop_
_entity_poly.entity_id
_entity_poly.type
_entity_poly.pdbx_seq_one_letter_code
_entity_poly.pdbx_strand_id
1 'polypeptide(L)'
;MPIQTWEQAPQLKLKARLTESTDEGSSSTVTVFSKQSSSRRRTHGIAEEAEVDLPQPTLLTPQDEVIVKDVWNKLRAWKELQMEKFFKRLLLEEPELEYLFGEAIDCVSDFFYELFDCAIHQLQPETQNIVGEPLMGVPPEKGDSFDTVEEYGALFADMGLRPQHWIKARQVWMWMLPSTPYLEEYDREDLKKGANSCLYKFFNTYVILPMVEAVQRYENALPPQMLQQMADCWEVFSQNKQQMGMEFYQILFEKYPFVLPIFGRADMDYLSLHLFQAVEFLVRCLRTGSSDNMLQELRFLGQVHSFADVPSCAYPAVSDTMFVLFEKYLPNFTPELRQAWQILFDRVVNVIKLPMLNQERLLKKAKQFLDLISSEQAWEPEDKERRWKEIREEVKATRTYTHTYEELAYGTQVAWRNASKCVGRIAWNNMVVRDRRHVTDPDEMFRECQEHVKFATNGGNLQITMTVFRPRLPKERWGPRFWNSQLYRYAAYEQPDGSILGDPANLELTNAIIKFGWQPPESRTGYDILPLVIEVPGQEPKMYHWQPEEVLEVPIEHPTIPEFKELGMRWYAIPAISNFSVHIGGIHYGCMPFNGWYMDTEIMRDFLDEYRYNKMEEIAKALKLDTSSEQTLWRDEAALKLNVAILHSFQKAKVTMVDHQTASRQFLIHDLREKKAGRECPGDWGWVVPATGGSTCPVWHHQMRDFYLEPAYHHSANPAYTCRRLCYAHASRTRDCRPGCC
;
A
#
# COMPACT_ATOMS: atom_id res chain seq x y z
N MET A 1 -30.10 33.28 3.94
CA MET A 1 -31.00 33.67 2.83
C MET A 1 -30.44 33.08 1.55
N PRO A 2 -31.19 32.25 0.80
CA PRO A 2 -30.71 31.70 -0.46
C PRO A 2 -30.80 32.79 -1.53
N ILE A 3 -29.71 32.98 -2.28
CA ILE A 3 -29.66 33.90 -3.42
C ILE A 3 -30.48 33.26 -4.55
N GLN A 4 -31.75 33.62 -4.62
CA GLN A 4 -32.59 33.53 -5.81
C GLN A 4 -32.20 34.70 -6.72
N THR A 5 -31.55 34.43 -7.86
CA THR A 5 -31.65 35.21 -9.12
C THR A 5 -30.57 34.75 -10.10
N TRP A 6 -30.81 33.65 -10.80
CA TRP A 6 -30.30 33.49 -12.16
C TRP A 6 -31.54 33.45 -13.05
N GLU A 7 -31.82 34.53 -13.77
CA GLU A 7 -32.81 34.47 -14.85
C GLU A 7 -32.24 33.57 -15.95
N GLN A 8 -33.01 32.57 -16.36
CA GLN A 8 -32.77 31.89 -17.63
C GLN A 8 -32.64 32.95 -18.71
N ALA A 9 -31.68 32.80 -19.63
CA ALA A 9 -31.46 33.70 -20.75
C ALA A 9 -32.14 33.14 -22.02
N PRO A 10 -33.47 33.29 -22.20
CA PRO A 10 -34.21 32.69 -23.31
C PRO A 10 -33.89 33.30 -24.69
N GLN A 11 -33.03 34.33 -24.73
CA GLN A 11 -32.67 35.07 -25.95
C GLN A 11 -31.23 34.79 -26.42
N LEU A 12 -30.50 33.86 -25.78
CA LEU A 12 -29.12 33.55 -26.15
C LEU A 12 -29.05 32.80 -27.50
N LYS A 13 -29.00 33.54 -28.61
CA LYS A 13 -28.73 32.96 -29.95
C LYS A 13 -27.24 32.72 -30.12
N LEU A 14 -26.81 31.48 -29.89
CA LEU A 14 -25.50 30.97 -30.33
C LEU A 14 -25.45 31.02 -31.87
N LYS A 15 -24.64 31.94 -32.42
CA LYS A 15 -24.26 31.90 -33.83
C LYS A 15 -23.16 30.86 -34.01
N ALA A 16 -23.54 29.61 -34.25
CA ALA A 16 -22.62 28.63 -34.84
C ALA A 16 -22.33 29.06 -36.28
N ARG A 17 -21.06 29.41 -36.56
CA ARG A 17 -20.58 29.50 -37.95
C ARG A 17 -20.18 28.07 -38.35
N LEU A 18 -21.04 27.41 -39.12
CA LEU A 18 -20.64 26.27 -39.93
C LEU A 18 -19.92 26.84 -41.15
N THR A 19 -18.61 26.68 -41.21
CA THR A 19 -17.83 26.92 -42.43
C THR A 19 -17.64 25.60 -43.12
N GLU A 20 -18.36 25.41 -44.23
CA GLU A 20 -18.11 24.33 -45.18
C GLU A 20 -16.88 24.74 -46.01
N SER A 21 -15.73 24.11 -45.78
CA SER A 21 -14.55 24.34 -46.61
C SER A 21 -14.61 23.42 -47.83
N THR A 22 -14.91 23.98 -48.99
CA THR A 22 -14.66 23.34 -50.28
C THR A 22 -13.21 23.59 -50.67
N ASP A 23 -12.29 22.78 -50.16
CA ASP A 23 -10.92 22.70 -50.69
C ASP A 23 -10.64 21.26 -51.11
N GLU A 24 -10.61 21.02 -52.43
CA GLU A 24 -9.91 19.89 -53.04
C GLU A 24 -8.40 20.11 -52.85
N GLY A 25 -7.90 19.76 -51.66
CA GLY A 25 -6.50 19.91 -51.27
C GLY A 25 -5.93 18.59 -50.78
N SER A 26 -4.86 18.15 -51.43
CA SER A 26 -4.17 16.87 -51.24
C SER A 26 -3.98 16.47 -49.77
N SER A 27 -4.35 15.23 -49.47
CA SER A 27 -4.06 14.46 -48.26
C SER A 27 -2.62 14.67 -47.73
N SER A 28 -2.42 15.68 -46.87
CA SER A 28 -1.31 15.68 -45.92
C SER A 28 -1.73 14.88 -44.69
N THR A 29 -1.61 13.56 -44.84
CA THR A 29 -1.74 12.58 -43.76
C THR A 29 -0.65 12.88 -42.73
N VAL A 30 -1.00 13.47 -41.59
CA VAL A 30 -0.17 13.31 -40.40
C VAL A 30 -0.46 11.90 -39.89
N THR A 31 0.37 10.97 -40.33
CA THR A 31 0.34 9.58 -39.92
C THR A 31 0.57 9.48 -38.42
N VAL A 32 -0.49 9.30 -37.62
CA VAL A 32 -0.40 8.96 -36.19
C VAL A 32 0.19 7.55 -35.97
N PHE A 33 0.32 6.77 -37.05
CA PHE A 33 1.01 5.47 -37.06
C PHE A 33 2.44 5.58 -37.63
N SER A 34 3.37 6.18 -36.89
CA SER A 34 4.81 6.01 -37.19
C SER A 34 5.35 4.78 -36.46
N LYS A 35 5.77 3.77 -37.22
CA LYS A 35 6.62 2.67 -36.76
C LYS A 35 7.92 3.23 -36.18
N GLN A 36 8.03 3.32 -34.85
CA GLN A 36 9.33 3.16 -34.20
C GLN A 36 9.54 1.67 -33.95
N SER A 37 10.01 0.97 -34.97
CA SER A 37 10.58 -0.37 -34.78
C SER A 37 11.95 -0.24 -34.14
N SER A 38 11.99 -0.19 -32.81
CA SER A 38 13.11 -0.77 -32.06
C SER A 38 12.59 -1.99 -31.30
N SER A 39 11.98 -2.93 -32.02
CA SER A 39 11.71 -4.24 -31.43
C SER A 39 13.02 -5.01 -31.38
N ARG A 40 13.58 -5.16 -30.18
CA ARG A 40 14.13 -6.46 -29.83
C ARG A 40 12.95 -7.42 -29.93
N ARG A 41 12.80 -8.10 -31.06
CA ARG A 41 11.94 -9.27 -31.21
C ARG A 41 12.36 -10.26 -30.12
N ARG A 42 11.72 -10.21 -28.95
CA ARG A 42 11.48 -11.42 -28.19
C ARG A 42 10.40 -12.14 -28.98
N THR A 43 10.83 -13.08 -29.81
CA THR A 43 9.96 -14.16 -30.26
C THR A 43 9.54 -14.91 -28.99
N HIS A 44 8.43 -14.49 -28.37
CA HIS A 44 7.65 -15.45 -27.62
C HIS A 44 7.15 -16.43 -28.68
N GLY A 45 7.82 -17.59 -28.74
CA GLY A 45 7.13 -18.77 -29.24
C GLY A 45 5.82 -18.86 -28.50
N ILE A 46 4.75 -19.15 -29.23
CA ILE A 46 3.48 -19.57 -28.66
C ILE A 46 3.86 -20.73 -27.74
N ALA A 47 3.96 -20.46 -26.44
CA ALA A 47 4.02 -21.52 -25.47
C ALA A 47 2.70 -22.24 -25.65
N GLU A 48 2.75 -23.54 -25.96
CA GLU A 48 1.60 -24.41 -25.79
C GLU A 48 0.95 -24.03 -24.46
N GLU A 49 -0.35 -23.70 -24.46
CA GLU A 49 -1.10 -23.44 -23.23
C GLU A 49 -0.93 -24.66 -22.33
N ALA A 50 0.01 -24.57 -21.40
CA ALA A 50 0.21 -25.61 -20.40
C ALA A 50 -1.10 -25.70 -19.64
N GLU A 51 -1.75 -26.85 -19.72
CA GLU A 51 -3.01 -27.12 -19.04
C GLU A 51 -2.80 -26.84 -17.54
N VAL A 52 -3.34 -25.72 -17.05
CA VAL A 52 -3.19 -25.31 -15.66
C VAL A 52 -4.15 -26.16 -14.84
N ASP A 53 -3.61 -27.02 -13.98
CA ASP A 53 -4.42 -27.83 -13.06
C ASP A 53 -5.19 -26.91 -12.09
N LEU A 54 -6.50 -26.79 -12.32
CA LEU A 54 -7.38 -25.95 -11.53
C LEU A 54 -7.76 -26.67 -10.23
N PRO A 55 -7.79 -25.94 -9.10
CA PRO A 55 -8.18 -26.56 -7.84
C PRO A 55 -9.64 -27.03 -7.87
N GLN A 56 -9.92 -28.12 -7.16
CA GLN A 56 -11.29 -28.56 -6.95
C GLN A 56 -11.96 -27.74 -5.83
N PRO A 57 -13.25 -27.40 -5.96
CA PRO A 57 -13.96 -26.67 -4.92
C PRO A 57 -13.99 -27.49 -3.63
N THR A 58 -13.53 -26.88 -2.54
CA THR A 58 -13.55 -27.46 -1.20
C THR A 58 -14.39 -26.60 -0.29
N LEU A 59 -15.45 -27.17 0.29
CA LEU A 59 -16.28 -26.50 1.28
C LEU A 59 -15.48 -26.28 2.57
N LEU A 60 -15.55 -25.06 3.10
CA LEU A 60 -15.05 -24.74 4.43
C LEU A 60 -16.07 -25.16 5.47
N THR A 61 -15.59 -25.74 6.57
CA THR A 61 -16.42 -25.90 7.78
C THR A 61 -16.56 -24.56 8.49
N PRO A 62 -17.57 -24.38 9.38
CA PRO A 62 -17.68 -23.16 10.18
C PRO A 62 -16.40 -22.86 10.99
N GLN A 63 -15.66 -23.89 11.43
CA GLN A 63 -14.37 -23.69 12.09
C GLN A 63 -13.31 -23.15 11.14
N ASP A 64 -13.24 -23.68 9.91
CA ASP A 64 -12.29 -23.20 8.90
C ASP A 64 -12.54 -21.73 8.56
N GLU A 65 -13.81 -21.33 8.41
CA GLU A 65 -14.20 -19.93 8.15
C GLU A 65 -13.76 -18.98 9.27
N VAL A 66 -13.89 -19.40 10.54
CA VAL A 66 -13.44 -18.62 11.69
C VAL A 66 -11.92 -18.40 11.65
N ILE A 67 -11.14 -19.46 11.36
CA ILE A 67 -9.67 -19.35 11.25
C ILE A 67 -9.29 -18.40 10.11
N VAL A 68 -9.93 -18.53 8.94
CA VAL A 68 -9.70 -17.63 7.79
C VAL A 68 -9.93 -16.17 8.17
N LYS A 69 -11.04 -15.88 8.84
CA LYS A 69 -11.40 -14.52 9.25
C LYS A 69 -10.49 -13.98 10.34
N ASP A 70 -10.09 -14.79 11.30
CA ASP A 70 -9.23 -14.37 12.39
C ASP A 70 -7.81 -14.03 11.91
N VAL A 71 -7.25 -14.89 11.04
CA VAL A 71 -5.98 -14.60 10.34
C VAL A 71 -6.09 -13.31 9.50
N TRP A 72 -7.22 -13.10 8.82
CA TRP A 72 -7.45 -11.87 8.05
C TRP A 72 -7.55 -10.63 8.94
N ASN A 73 -8.23 -10.70 10.08
CA ASN A 73 -8.31 -9.58 11.03
C ASN A 73 -6.93 -9.18 11.54
N LYS A 74 -6.06 -10.15 11.83
CA LYS A 74 -4.66 -9.91 12.19
C LYS A 74 -3.90 -9.28 11.02
N LEU A 75 -4.11 -9.73 9.78
CA LEU A 75 -3.49 -9.15 8.60
C LEU A 75 -3.94 -7.70 8.35
N ARG A 76 -5.22 -7.37 8.50
CA ARG A 76 -5.80 -6.03 8.25
C ARG A 76 -5.17 -4.94 9.11
N ALA A 77 -4.84 -5.25 10.37
CA ALA A 77 -4.11 -4.34 11.27
C ALA A 77 -2.69 -3.99 10.75
N TRP A 78 -2.21 -4.74 9.75
CA TRP A 78 -0.91 -4.62 9.09
C TRP A 78 -1.05 -4.60 7.56
N LYS A 79 -2.18 -4.12 7.02
CA LYS A 79 -2.52 -4.11 5.58
C LYS A 79 -1.33 -3.70 4.72
N GLU A 80 -0.82 -2.48 4.91
CA GLU A 80 0.23 -1.92 4.05
C GLU A 80 1.48 -2.80 4.03
N LEU A 81 1.93 -3.31 5.20
CA LEU A 81 3.06 -4.22 5.30
C LEU A 81 2.84 -5.52 4.51
N GLN A 82 1.68 -6.17 4.72
CA GLN A 82 1.42 -7.51 4.17
C GLN A 82 1.08 -7.45 2.68
N MET A 83 0.32 -6.44 2.27
CA MET A 83 -0.02 -6.23 0.86
C MET A 83 1.20 -5.75 0.06
N GLU A 84 2.09 -4.94 0.65
CA GLU A 84 3.37 -4.61 0.03
C GLU A 84 4.23 -5.87 -0.18
N LYS A 85 4.34 -6.75 0.82
CA LYS A 85 5.06 -8.04 0.68
C LYS A 85 4.44 -8.91 -0.42
N PHE A 86 3.12 -9.10 -0.39
CA PHE A 86 2.38 -9.90 -1.35
C PHE A 86 2.57 -9.39 -2.77
N PHE A 87 2.25 -8.11 -3.02
CA PHE A 87 2.25 -7.56 -4.36
C PHE A 87 3.67 -7.49 -4.94
N LYS A 88 4.66 -7.08 -4.14
CA LYS A 88 6.06 -7.06 -4.60
C LYS A 88 6.61 -8.43 -4.90
N ARG A 89 6.25 -9.46 -4.12
CA ARG A 89 6.68 -10.83 -4.41
C ARG A 89 5.97 -11.38 -5.65
N LEU A 90 4.69 -11.07 -5.83
CA LEU A 90 3.95 -11.44 -7.03
C LEU A 90 4.60 -10.87 -8.30
N LEU A 91 4.94 -9.57 -8.33
CA LEU A 91 5.68 -8.95 -9.44
C LEU A 91 7.12 -9.45 -9.61
N LEU A 92 7.71 -10.10 -8.60
CA LEU A 92 9.03 -10.75 -8.71
C LEU A 92 8.90 -12.11 -9.40
N GLU A 93 7.86 -12.86 -9.06
CA GLU A 93 7.59 -14.20 -9.56
C GLU A 93 6.98 -14.19 -10.96
N GLU A 94 6.11 -13.20 -11.27
CA GLU A 94 5.47 -13.00 -12.57
C GLU A 94 5.77 -11.58 -13.10
N PRO A 95 6.97 -11.34 -13.67
CA PRO A 95 7.36 -10.02 -14.13
C PRO A 95 6.47 -9.46 -15.25
N GLU A 96 5.77 -10.30 -16.03
CA GLU A 96 4.81 -9.84 -17.03
C GLU A 96 3.63 -9.06 -16.42
N LEU A 97 3.32 -9.27 -15.13
CA LEU A 97 2.26 -8.53 -14.46
C LEU A 97 2.56 -7.03 -14.40
N GLU A 98 3.83 -6.63 -14.34
CA GLU A 98 4.21 -5.20 -14.43
C GLU A 98 3.76 -4.61 -15.78
N TYR A 99 3.89 -5.37 -16.86
CA TYR A 99 3.38 -4.99 -18.17
C TYR A 99 1.85 -5.05 -18.22
N LEU A 100 1.21 -6.05 -17.61
CA LEU A 100 -0.24 -6.22 -17.64
C LEU A 100 -0.98 -5.10 -16.88
N PHE A 101 -0.45 -4.68 -15.74
CA PHE A 101 -1.05 -3.61 -14.95
C PHE A 101 -0.82 -2.21 -15.53
N GLY A 102 0.33 -1.98 -16.19
CA GLY A 102 0.62 -0.72 -16.87
C GLY A 102 0.46 0.51 -15.97
N GLU A 103 -0.37 1.47 -16.39
CA GLU A 103 -0.64 2.71 -15.64
C GLU A 103 -1.38 2.49 -14.30
N ALA A 104 -2.07 1.36 -14.15
CA ALA A 104 -2.85 1.05 -12.95
C ALA A 104 -2.00 0.45 -11.83
N ILE A 105 -0.72 0.12 -12.09
CA ILE A 105 0.11 -0.67 -11.17
C ILE A 105 0.16 -0.13 -9.74
N ASP A 106 0.07 1.19 -9.57
CA ASP A 106 0.15 1.84 -8.26
C ASP A 106 -1.08 1.60 -7.37
N CYS A 107 -2.24 1.23 -7.95
CA CYS A 107 -3.47 0.95 -7.21
C CYS A 107 -3.88 -0.53 -7.19
N VAL A 108 -3.20 -1.40 -7.93
CA VAL A 108 -3.55 -2.83 -8.03
C VAL A 108 -3.41 -3.56 -6.70
N SER A 109 -2.45 -3.18 -5.86
CA SER A 109 -2.32 -3.76 -4.52
C SER A 109 -3.57 -3.52 -3.65
N ASP A 110 -4.23 -2.38 -3.81
CA ASP A 110 -5.49 -2.08 -3.12
C ASP A 110 -6.63 -2.92 -3.70
N PHE A 111 -6.72 -3.09 -5.02
CA PHE A 111 -7.73 -3.97 -5.62
C PHE A 111 -7.61 -5.43 -5.16
N PHE A 112 -6.38 -5.94 -4.98
CA PHE A 112 -6.19 -7.27 -4.39
C PHE A 112 -6.68 -7.33 -2.95
N TYR A 113 -6.37 -6.33 -2.14
CA TYR A 113 -6.85 -6.25 -0.76
C TYR A 113 -8.37 -6.20 -0.70
N GLU A 114 -8.99 -5.34 -1.52
CA GLU A 114 -10.45 -5.17 -1.59
C GLU A 114 -11.15 -6.46 -2.05
N LEU A 115 -10.60 -7.17 -3.04
CA LEU A 115 -11.08 -8.50 -3.44
C LEU A 115 -11.00 -9.50 -2.29
N PHE A 116 -9.85 -9.61 -1.62
CA PHE A 116 -9.67 -10.56 -0.53
C PHE A 116 -10.58 -10.21 0.66
N ASP A 117 -10.72 -8.93 0.98
CA ASP A 117 -11.62 -8.44 2.01
C ASP A 117 -13.06 -8.83 1.69
N CYS A 118 -13.51 -8.57 0.46
CA CYS A 118 -14.85 -8.92 -0.01
C CYS A 118 -15.10 -10.44 0.09
N ALA A 119 -14.18 -11.26 -0.44
CA ALA A 119 -14.30 -12.72 -0.43
C ALA A 119 -14.37 -13.31 1.00
N ILE A 120 -13.64 -12.73 1.95
CA ILE A 120 -13.62 -13.19 3.35
C ILE A 120 -14.88 -12.76 4.11
N HIS A 121 -15.35 -11.53 3.87
CA HIS A 121 -16.54 -11.00 4.55
C HIS A 121 -17.84 -11.70 4.10
N GLN A 122 -17.85 -12.31 2.92
CA GLN A 122 -18.96 -13.13 2.43
C GLN A 122 -19.14 -14.47 3.16
N LEU A 123 -18.10 -14.98 3.85
CA LEU A 123 -18.18 -16.28 4.54
C LEU A 123 -19.22 -16.29 5.67
N GLN A 124 -19.32 -15.19 6.42
CA GLN A 124 -20.17 -15.08 7.62
C GLN A 124 -20.73 -13.66 7.76
N PRO A 125 -21.68 -13.26 6.90
CA PRO A 125 -22.16 -11.88 6.81
C PRO A 125 -22.81 -11.38 8.10
N GLU A 126 -23.41 -12.26 8.91
CA GLU A 126 -24.06 -11.90 10.17
C GLU A 126 -23.09 -11.38 11.24
N THR A 127 -21.81 -11.73 11.15
CA THR A 127 -20.76 -11.23 12.05
C THR A 127 -20.30 -9.81 11.69
N GLN A 128 -20.74 -9.29 10.55
CA GLN A 128 -20.47 -7.92 10.11
C GLN A 128 -21.48 -6.91 10.67
N ASN A 129 -22.43 -7.36 11.50
CA ASN A 129 -23.45 -6.52 12.16
C ASN A 129 -22.91 -5.73 13.37
N ILE A 130 -21.60 -5.59 13.53
CA ILE A 130 -20.97 -4.79 14.58
C ILE A 130 -20.90 -3.33 14.10
N VAL A 131 -20.93 -2.36 15.03
CA VAL A 131 -20.83 -0.91 14.77
C VAL A 131 -19.76 -0.64 13.71
N GLY A 132 -20.18 -0.12 12.55
CA GLY A 132 -19.48 -0.17 11.26
C GLY A 132 -18.21 0.67 11.10
N GLU A 133 -17.50 0.97 12.18
CA GLU A 133 -16.15 1.50 12.09
C GLU A 133 -15.14 0.35 12.16
N PRO A 134 -14.05 0.40 11.36
CA PRO A 134 -13.01 -0.60 11.46
C PRO A 134 -12.42 -0.57 12.88
N LEU A 135 -12.69 -1.61 13.68
CA LEU A 135 -12.14 -1.75 15.03
C LEU A 135 -10.61 -1.80 15.04
N MET A 136 -9.99 -2.19 13.91
CA MET A 136 -8.55 -2.15 13.64
C MET A 136 -8.29 -2.10 12.13
N GLY A 137 -7.22 -1.39 11.71
CA GLY A 137 -6.66 -1.45 10.36
C GLY A 137 -7.18 -0.42 9.35
N VAL A 138 -6.65 -0.49 8.13
CA VAL A 138 -6.98 0.45 7.04
C VAL A 138 -8.24 -0.05 6.30
N PRO A 139 -9.30 0.77 6.18
CA PRO A 139 -10.50 0.36 5.47
C PRO A 139 -10.24 0.20 3.96
N PRO A 140 -11.00 -0.67 3.26
CA PRO A 140 -10.98 -0.72 1.80
C PRO A 140 -11.45 0.61 1.21
N GLU A 141 -10.92 1.00 0.05
CA GLU A 141 -11.50 2.12 -0.70
C GLU A 141 -12.80 1.63 -1.33
N LYS A 142 -13.90 2.36 -1.09
CA LYS A 142 -15.23 2.06 -1.66
C LYS A 142 -15.66 3.13 -2.64
N GLY A 143 -16.56 2.77 -3.55
CA GLY A 143 -17.16 3.70 -4.51
C GLY A 143 -16.44 3.79 -5.86
N ASP A 144 -15.50 2.88 -6.13
CA ASP A 144 -14.72 2.84 -7.38
C ASP A 144 -15.33 1.93 -8.45
N SER A 145 -16.63 1.61 -8.32
CA SER A 145 -17.43 0.71 -9.17
C SER A 145 -17.22 -0.80 -8.98
N PHE A 146 -16.48 -1.23 -7.95
CA PHE A 146 -16.25 -2.65 -7.64
C PHE A 146 -16.52 -2.92 -6.16
N ASP A 147 -17.56 -3.68 -5.87
CA ASP A 147 -17.98 -3.99 -4.49
C ASP A 147 -18.22 -5.50 -4.27
N THR A 148 -18.21 -6.30 -5.34
CA THR A 148 -18.43 -7.76 -5.31
C THR A 148 -17.23 -8.55 -5.85
N VAL A 149 -17.10 -9.82 -5.45
CA VAL A 149 -16.04 -10.73 -5.93
C VAL A 149 -16.11 -10.87 -7.45
N GLU A 150 -17.32 -10.91 -8.01
CA GLU A 150 -17.58 -10.99 -9.45
C GLU A 150 -17.08 -9.75 -10.21
N GLU A 151 -17.30 -8.55 -9.66
CA GLU A 151 -16.84 -7.30 -10.25
C GLU A 151 -15.31 -7.17 -10.21
N TYR A 152 -14.67 -7.54 -9.09
CA TYR A 152 -13.20 -7.65 -9.04
C TYR A 152 -12.67 -8.72 -9.99
N GLY A 153 -13.38 -9.84 -10.14
CA GLY A 153 -13.04 -10.88 -11.10
C GLY A 153 -13.04 -10.39 -12.53
N ALA A 154 -14.08 -9.65 -12.93
CA ALA A 154 -14.14 -9.00 -14.23
C ALA A 154 -12.97 -8.02 -14.42
N LEU A 155 -12.73 -7.15 -13.44
CA LEU A 155 -11.63 -6.18 -13.47
C LEU A 155 -10.27 -6.84 -13.72
N PHE A 156 -9.92 -7.87 -12.95
CA PHE A 156 -8.63 -8.55 -13.10
C PHE A 156 -8.53 -9.34 -14.42
N ALA A 157 -9.62 -9.97 -14.87
CA ALA A 157 -9.66 -10.64 -16.17
C ALA A 157 -9.42 -9.65 -17.32
N ASP A 158 -10.02 -8.45 -17.22
CA ASP A 158 -9.89 -7.34 -18.17
C ASP A 158 -8.48 -6.75 -18.19
N MET A 159 -7.82 -6.65 -17.03
CA MET A 159 -6.40 -6.30 -16.93
C MET A 159 -5.46 -7.33 -17.56
N GLY A 160 -5.95 -8.55 -17.79
CA GLY A 160 -5.20 -9.63 -18.45
C GLY A 160 -4.75 -10.75 -17.52
N LEU A 161 -5.24 -10.83 -16.28
CA LEU A 161 -4.96 -11.97 -15.41
C LEU A 161 -5.62 -13.24 -15.96
N ARG A 162 -4.98 -14.37 -15.65
CA ARG A 162 -5.27 -15.69 -16.22
C ARG A 162 -5.08 -16.73 -15.12
N PRO A 163 -5.61 -17.95 -15.27
CA PRO A 163 -5.58 -18.96 -14.20
C PRO A 163 -4.21 -19.18 -13.57
N GLN A 164 -3.13 -19.23 -14.36
CA GLN A 164 -1.76 -19.39 -13.87
C GLN A 164 -1.31 -18.27 -12.91
N HIS A 165 -1.72 -17.03 -13.17
CA HIS A 165 -1.39 -15.88 -12.33
C HIS A 165 -2.05 -16.01 -10.95
N TRP A 166 -3.26 -16.58 -10.88
CA TRP A 166 -3.97 -16.82 -9.62
C TRP A 166 -3.38 -17.97 -8.81
N ILE A 167 -2.88 -19.01 -9.50
CA ILE A 167 -2.10 -20.09 -8.86
C ILE A 167 -0.84 -19.51 -8.22
N LYS A 168 -0.15 -18.59 -8.92
CA LYS A 168 1.01 -17.91 -8.34
C LYS A 168 0.63 -16.97 -7.20
N ALA A 169 -0.45 -16.19 -7.34
CA ALA A 169 -0.96 -15.33 -6.28
C ALA A 169 -1.22 -16.12 -5.00
N ARG A 170 -1.84 -17.31 -5.09
CA ARG A 170 -2.00 -18.22 -3.95
C ARG A 170 -0.67 -18.66 -3.34
N GLN A 171 0.32 -19.02 -4.15
CA GLN A 171 1.65 -19.41 -3.65
C GLN A 171 2.29 -18.26 -2.85
N VAL A 172 2.21 -17.04 -3.38
CA VAL A 172 2.75 -15.84 -2.74
C VAL A 172 1.98 -15.49 -1.47
N TRP A 173 0.65 -15.60 -1.50
CA TRP A 173 -0.23 -15.44 -0.34
C TRP A 173 0.16 -16.38 0.80
N MET A 174 0.27 -17.69 0.50
CA MET A 174 0.65 -18.70 1.50
C MET A 174 2.08 -18.52 2.02
N TRP A 175 2.99 -17.98 1.20
CA TRP A 175 4.34 -17.62 1.63
C TRP A 175 4.35 -16.39 2.57
N MET A 176 3.48 -15.42 2.33
CA MET A 176 3.41 -14.16 3.07
C MET A 176 2.75 -14.35 4.45
N LEU A 177 1.67 -15.12 4.52
CA LEU A 177 0.83 -15.27 5.72
C LEU A 177 1.59 -15.62 7.02
N PRO A 178 2.56 -16.53 7.06
CA PRO A 178 3.30 -16.86 8.29
C PRO A 178 4.04 -15.67 8.93
N SER A 179 4.27 -14.60 8.15
CA SER A 179 4.91 -13.37 8.60
C SER A 179 3.95 -12.31 9.13
N THR A 180 2.64 -12.63 9.23
CA THR A 180 1.65 -11.78 9.87
C THR A 180 1.94 -11.68 11.37
N PRO A 181 2.05 -10.46 11.94
CA PRO A 181 2.23 -10.30 13.37
C PRO A 181 1.06 -10.87 14.17
N TYR A 182 1.35 -11.33 15.38
CA TYR A 182 0.37 -11.84 16.34
C TYR A 182 -0.42 -13.08 15.92
N LEU A 183 0.05 -13.86 14.94
CA LEU A 183 -0.49 -15.21 14.76
C LEU A 183 -0.19 -16.08 15.97
N GLU A 184 -1.22 -16.69 16.53
CA GLU A 184 -1.17 -17.65 17.62
C GLU A 184 -0.69 -19.03 17.12
N GLU A 185 -0.46 -19.94 18.07
CA GLU A 185 -0.01 -21.29 17.77
C GLU A 185 -0.95 -22.03 16.82
N TYR A 186 -2.28 -21.97 17.05
CA TYR A 186 -3.27 -22.66 16.22
C TYR A 186 -3.30 -22.13 14.77
N ASP A 187 -3.11 -20.82 14.55
CA ASP A 187 -2.98 -20.24 13.21
C ASP A 187 -1.75 -20.80 12.50
N ARG A 188 -0.62 -20.85 13.21
CA ARG A 188 0.65 -21.35 12.67
C ARG A 188 0.57 -22.84 12.39
N GLU A 189 -0.07 -23.61 13.25
CA GLU A 189 -0.34 -25.03 13.04
C GLU A 189 -1.23 -25.25 11.82
N ASP A 190 -2.26 -24.43 11.62
CA ASP A 190 -3.08 -24.51 10.43
C ASP A 190 -2.27 -24.21 9.15
N LEU A 191 -1.52 -23.11 9.14
CA LEU A 191 -0.66 -22.75 8.00
C LEU A 191 0.38 -23.83 7.68
N LYS A 192 0.93 -24.51 8.69
CA LYS A 192 1.86 -25.65 8.52
C LYS A 192 1.23 -26.85 7.80
N LYS A 193 -0.10 -26.97 7.75
CA LYS A 193 -0.81 -28.01 6.96
C LYS A 193 -0.66 -27.80 5.45
N GLY A 194 -0.10 -26.67 5.00
CA GLY A 194 0.18 -26.39 3.60
C GLY A 194 -1.09 -26.41 2.74
N ALA A 195 -1.16 -27.31 1.76
CA ALA A 195 -2.32 -27.45 0.88
C ALA A 195 -3.62 -27.88 1.61
N ASN A 196 -3.51 -28.40 2.84
CA ASN A 196 -4.64 -28.81 3.66
C ASN A 196 -5.11 -27.73 4.65
N SER A 197 -4.45 -26.57 4.70
CA SER A 197 -4.82 -25.46 5.58
C SER A 197 -6.15 -24.82 5.18
N CYS A 198 -6.79 -24.15 6.12
CA CYS A 198 -8.05 -23.45 5.91
C CYS A 198 -7.87 -22.32 4.88
N LEU A 199 -6.78 -21.56 5.00
CA LEU A 199 -6.46 -20.43 4.12
C LEU A 199 -6.14 -20.89 2.69
N TYR A 200 -5.53 -22.06 2.50
CA TYR A 200 -5.27 -22.62 1.17
C TYR A 200 -6.57 -23.04 0.48
N LYS A 201 -7.45 -23.75 1.20
CA LYS A 201 -8.77 -24.15 0.71
C LYS A 201 -9.63 -22.93 0.38
N PHE A 202 -9.62 -21.92 1.28
CA PHE A 202 -10.30 -20.66 1.06
C PHE A 202 -9.85 -20.00 -0.25
N PHE A 203 -8.56 -19.79 -0.43
CA PHE A 203 -8.03 -19.11 -1.61
C PHE A 203 -8.38 -19.88 -2.89
N ASN A 204 -8.33 -21.21 -2.87
CA ASN A 204 -8.75 -22.01 -4.02
C ASN A 204 -10.24 -21.82 -4.36
N THR A 205 -11.13 -22.03 -3.39
CA THR A 205 -12.57 -22.08 -3.62
C THR A 205 -13.19 -20.70 -3.83
N TYR A 206 -12.78 -19.71 -3.04
CA TYR A 206 -13.45 -18.40 -2.95
C TYR A 206 -12.65 -17.27 -3.62
N VAL A 207 -11.44 -17.55 -4.11
CA VAL A 207 -10.66 -16.61 -4.92
C VAL A 207 -10.40 -17.19 -6.30
N ILE A 208 -9.61 -18.25 -6.44
CA ILE A 208 -9.20 -18.76 -7.77
C ILE A 208 -10.42 -19.13 -8.63
N LEU A 209 -11.35 -19.94 -8.12
CA LEU A 209 -12.48 -20.40 -8.92
C LEU A 209 -13.37 -19.24 -9.44
N PRO A 210 -13.80 -18.26 -8.60
CA PRO A 210 -14.49 -17.09 -9.11
C PRO A 210 -13.71 -16.29 -10.16
N MET A 211 -12.38 -16.16 -10.00
CA MET A 211 -11.56 -15.43 -10.98
C MET A 211 -11.42 -16.18 -12.31
N VAL A 212 -11.36 -17.51 -12.28
CA VAL A 212 -11.38 -18.36 -13.48
C VAL A 212 -12.75 -18.29 -14.15
N GLU A 213 -13.83 -18.34 -13.36
CA GLU A 213 -15.20 -18.19 -13.87
C GLU A 213 -15.37 -16.83 -14.55
N ALA A 214 -14.80 -15.75 -14.01
CA ALA A 214 -14.84 -14.43 -14.65
C ALA A 214 -14.19 -14.42 -16.05
N VAL A 215 -13.06 -15.12 -16.22
CA VAL A 215 -12.41 -15.29 -17.53
C VAL A 215 -13.29 -16.13 -18.47
N GLN A 216 -13.81 -17.26 -18.00
CA GLN A 216 -14.66 -18.16 -18.80
C GLN A 216 -16.00 -17.54 -19.19
N ARG A 217 -16.61 -16.74 -18.31
CA ARG A 217 -17.86 -16.03 -18.55
C ARG A 217 -17.75 -15.17 -19.81
N TYR A 218 -16.60 -14.55 -20.02
CA TYR A 218 -16.32 -13.78 -21.23
C TYR A 218 -16.21 -14.67 -22.47
N GLU A 219 -15.37 -15.71 -22.42
CA GLU A 219 -15.16 -16.64 -23.55
C GLU A 219 -16.47 -17.29 -23.99
N ASN A 220 -17.33 -17.63 -23.03
CA ASN A 220 -18.66 -18.19 -23.27
C ASN A 220 -19.68 -17.15 -23.74
N ALA A 221 -19.56 -15.89 -23.31
CA ALA A 221 -20.47 -14.82 -23.70
C ALA A 221 -20.25 -14.34 -25.14
N LEU A 222 -19.03 -14.48 -25.67
CA LEU A 222 -18.65 -14.08 -27.03
C LEU A 222 -18.19 -15.27 -27.87
N PRO A 223 -19.06 -16.27 -28.14
CA PRO A 223 -18.70 -17.39 -29.00
C PRO A 223 -18.40 -16.91 -30.43
N PRO A 224 -17.67 -17.68 -31.26
CA PRO A 224 -17.30 -17.28 -32.62
C PRO A 224 -18.47 -16.81 -33.48
N GLN A 225 -19.65 -17.41 -33.32
CA GLN A 225 -20.87 -17.00 -34.01
C GLN A 225 -21.35 -15.61 -33.58
N MET A 226 -21.31 -15.30 -32.28
CA MET A 226 -21.67 -13.97 -31.76
C MET A 226 -20.66 -12.93 -32.20
N LEU A 227 -19.35 -13.25 -32.17
CA LEU A 227 -18.31 -12.38 -32.70
C LEU A 227 -18.52 -12.07 -34.18
N GLN A 228 -18.96 -13.04 -34.97
CA GLN A 228 -19.34 -12.81 -36.36
C GLN A 228 -20.56 -11.90 -36.48
N GLN A 229 -21.61 -12.10 -35.70
CA GLN A 229 -22.78 -11.21 -35.69
C GLN A 229 -22.43 -9.77 -35.29
N MET A 230 -21.58 -9.59 -34.29
CA MET A 230 -21.04 -8.28 -33.91
C MET A 230 -20.20 -7.67 -35.02
N ALA A 231 -19.42 -8.48 -35.75
CA ALA A 231 -18.67 -8.03 -36.91
C ALA A 231 -19.58 -7.65 -38.09
N ASP A 232 -20.69 -8.36 -38.31
CA ASP A 232 -21.66 -8.04 -39.36
C ASP A 232 -22.35 -6.69 -39.08
N CYS A 233 -22.54 -6.32 -37.80
CA CYS A 233 -23.00 -4.98 -37.42
C CYS A 233 -22.08 -3.86 -37.94
N TRP A 234 -20.78 -4.15 -38.11
CA TRP A 234 -19.80 -3.20 -38.64
C TRP A 234 -20.08 -2.79 -40.08
N GLU A 235 -20.71 -3.65 -40.90
CA GLU A 235 -21.08 -3.29 -42.27
C GLU A 235 -22.06 -2.11 -42.29
N VAL A 236 -22.98 -2.07 -41.32
CA VAL A 236 -23.94 -0.96 -41.15
C VAL A 236 -23.24 0.28 -40.60
N PHE A 237 -22.39 0.11 -39.58
CA PHE A 237 -21.69 1.23 -38.95
C PHE A 237 -20.68 1.92 -39.89
N SER A 238 -19.91 1.14 -40.65
CA SER A 238 -18.88 1.65 -41.56
C SER A 238 -19.43 2.53 -42.68
N GLN A 239 -20.65 2.26 -43.15
CA GLN A 239 -21.36 3.07 -44.15
C GLN A 239 -21.87 4.40 -43.60
N ASN A 240 -22.14 4.48 -42.29
CA ASN A 240 -22.82 5.63 -41.66
C ASN A 240 -21.98 6.34 -40.57
N LYS A 241 -20.70 5.98 -40.43
CA LYS A 241 -19.82 6.37 -39.32
C LYS A 241 -19.83 7.86 -38.94
N GLN A 242 -19.79 8.78 -39.92
CA GLN A 242 -19.81 10.22 -39.63
C GLN A 242 -21.17 10.65 -39.08
N GLN A 243 -22.25 10.24 -39.74
CA GLN A 243 -23.62 10.59 -39.32
C GLN A 243 -23.94 10.01 -37.94
N MET A 244 -23.64 8.72 -37.72
CA MET A 244 -23.82 8.07 -36.43
C MET A 244 -22.97 8.72 -35.35
N GLY A 245 -21.73 9.09 -35.65
CA GLY A 245 -20.85 9.80 -34.72
C GLY A 245 -21.38 11.20 -34.35
N MET A 246 -21.99 11.94 -35.28
CA MET A 246 -22.61 13.23 -34.96
C MET A 246 -23.85 13.06 -34.10
N GLU A 247 -24.72 12.10 -34.45
CA GLU A 247 -25.91 11.78 -33.66
C GLU A 247 -25.54 11.26 -32.25
N PHE A 248 -24.45 10.49 -32.12
CA PHE A 248 -23.92 10.05 -30.83
C PHE A 248 -23.74 11.24 -29.89
N TYR A 249 -22.97 12.24 -30.31
CA TYR A 249 -22.66 13.38 -29.44
C TYR A 249 -23.89 14.26 -29.19
N GLN A 250 -24.81 14.37 -30.16
CA GLN A 250 -26.10 15.05 -29.92
C GLN A 250 -26.88 14.38 -28.79
N ILE A 251 -27.05 13.05 -28.85
CA ILE A 251 -27.77 12.29 -27.82
C ILE A 251 -27.02 12.35 -26.48
N LEU A 252 -25.70 12.18 -26.49
CA LEU A 252 -24.87 12.23 -25.30
C LEU A 252 -25.04 13.57 -24.56
N PHE A 253 -25.00 14.68 -25.29
CA PHE A 253 -25.10 16.02 -24.70
C PHE A 253 -26.51 16.38 -24.27
N GLU A 254 -27.53 15.89 -24.97
CA GLU A 254 -28.93 16.09 -24.60
C GLU A 254 -29.29 15.29 -23.34
N LYS A 255 -28.91 14.01 -23.29
CA LYS A 255 -29.25 13.10 -22.18
C LYS A 255 -28.34 13.29 -20.97
N TYR A 256 -27.06 13.64 -21.19
CA TYR A 256 -26.03 13.74 -20.16
C TYR A 256 -25.27 15.07 -20.22
N PRO A 257 -25.93 16.21 -19.95
CA PRO A 257 -25.31 17.53 -20.10
C PRO A 257 -24.08 17.76 -19.22
N PHE A 258 -23.88 16.97 -18.16
CA PHE A 258 -22.70 17.06 -17.30
C PHE A 258 -21.39 16.70 -18.03
N VAL A 259 -21.46 16.00 -19.17
CA VAL A 259 -20.27 15.64 -19.98
C VAL A 259 -19.83 16.78 -20.90
N LEU A 260 -20.68 17.78 -21.16
CA LEU A 260 -20.37 18.90 -22.07
C LEU A 260 -19.05 19.61 -21.77
N PRO A 261 -18.69 19.91 -20.50
CA PRO A 261 -17.43 20.59 -20.19
C PRO A 261 -16.18 19.83 -20.65
N ILE A 262 -16.25 18.51 -20.78
CA ILE A 262 -15.14 17.65 -21.24
C ILE A 262 -14.79 17.97 -22.71
N PHE A 263 -15.78 18.33 -23.52
CA PHE A 263 -15.65 18.51 -24.97
C PHE A 263 -15.50 19.97 -25.41
N GLY A 264 -15.31 20.92 -24.48
CA GLY A 264 -15.40 22.36 -24.75
C GLY A 264 -14.43 22.94 -25.79
N ARG A 265 -13.36 22.22 -26.14
CA ARG A 265 -12.40 22.59 -27.22
C ARG A 265 -12.22 21.49 -28.27
N ALA A 266 -13.07 20.47 -28.26
CA ALA A 266 -12.90 19.31 -29.11
C ALA A 266 -13.37 19.59 -30.55
N ASP A 267 -12.65 19.04 -31.51
CA ASP A 267 -13.12 18.92 -32.89
C ASP A 267 -14.14 17.78 -32.96
N MET A 268 -15.42 18.15 -33.02
CA MET A 268 -16.51 17.18 -32.99
C MET A 268 -16.55 16.32 -34.25
N ASP A 269 -16.19 16.86 -35.42
CA ASP A 269 -16.17 16.07 -36.65
C ASP A 269 -15.08 15.01 -36.60
N TYR A 270 -13.91 15.38 -36.07
CA TYR A 270 -12.81 14.46 -35.80
C TYR A 270 -13.21 13.39 -34.77
N LEU A 271 -13.80 13.79 -33.63
CA LEU A 271 -14.19 12.87 -32.56
C LEU A 271 -15.30 11.90 -33.00
N SER A 272 -16.29 12.38 -33.75
CA SER A 272 -17.37 11.57 -34.31
C SER A 272 -16.82 10.45 -35.21
N LEU A 273 -15.82 10.75 -36.03
CA LEU A 273 -15.14 9.75 -36.85
C LEU A 273 -14.29 8.79 -36.01
N HIS A 274 -13.54 9.31 -35.04
CA HIS A 274 -12.61 8.53 -34.21
C HIS A 274 -13.31 7.53 -33.30
N LEU A 275 -14.49 7.87 -32.77
CA LEU A 275 -15.29 6.96 -31.96
C LEU A 275 -15.56 5.64 -32.69
N PHE A 276 -16.04 5.72 -33.93
CA PHE A 276 -16.35 4.53 -34.72
C PHE A 276 -15.08 3.84 -35.24
N GLN A 277 -13.99 4.56 -35.51
CA GLN A 277 -12.69 3.93 -35.80
C GLN A 277 -12.14 3.12 -34.61
N ALA A 278 -12.35 3.58 -33.38
CA ALA A 278 -11.99 2.82 -32.19
C ALA A 278 -12.83 1.54 -32.07
N VAL A 279 -14.14 1.61 -32.34
CA VAL A 279 -15.01 0.43 -32.39
C VAL A 279 -14.57 -0.55 -33.49
N GLU A 280 -14.21 -0.05 -34.69
CA GLU A 280 -13.67 -0.87 -35.78
C GLU A 280 -12.43 -1.66 -35.34
N PHE A 281 -11.49 -0.96 -34.69
CA PHE A 281 -10.26 -1.54 -34.20
C PHE A 281 -10.54 -2.66 -33.20
N LEU A 282 -11.46 -2.42 -32.25
CA LEU A 282 -11.86 -3.42 -31.25
C LEU A 282 -12.45 -4.68 -31.91
N VAL A 283 -13.40 -4.51 -32.84
CA VAL A 283 -13.99 -5.62 -33.59
C VAL A 283 -12.92 -6.37 -34.38
N ARG A 284 -11.99 -5.67 -35.02
CA ARG A 284 -10.88 -6.30 -35.76
C ARG A 284 -9.98 -7.12 -34.84
N CYS A 285 -9.60 -6.59 -33.68
CA CYS A 285 -8.77 -7.29 -32.71
C CYS A 285 -9.44 -8.54 -32.15
N LEU A 286 -10.76 -8.49 -31.92
CA LEU A 286 -11.55 -9.66 -31.54
C LEU A 286 -11.53 -10.74 -32.62
N ARG A 287 -11.69 -10.35 -33.90
CA ARG A 287 -11.67 -11.29 -35.04
C ARG A 287 -10.31 -11.95 -35.24
N THR A 288 -9.21 -11.23 -34.99
CA THR A 288 -7.85 -11.73 -35.23
C THR A 288 -7.22 -12.39 -34.01
N GLY A 289 -7.95 -12.51 -32.89
CA GLY A 289 -7.42 -13.05 -31.62
C GLY A 289 -6.25 -12.24 -31.06
N SER A 290 -6.10 -10.97 -31.45
CA SER A 290 -4.94 -10.15 -31.12
C SER A 290 -5.11 -9.43 -29.78
N SER A 291 -5.26 -10.20 -28.71
CA SER A 291 -5.50 -9.72 -27.33
C SER A 291 -4.43 -8.74 -26.85
N ASP A 292 -3.15 -9.01 -27.13
CA ASP A 292 -2.04 -8.14 -26.71
C ASP A 292 -2.09 -6.78 -27.40
N ASN A 293 -2.37 -6.75 -28.71
CA ASN A 293 -2.52 -5.51 -29.47
C ASN A 293 -3.73 -4.70 -28.99
N MET A 294 -4.82 -5.39 -28.63
CA MET A 294 -6.00 -4.74 -28.06
C MET A 294 -5.69 -4.09 -26.72
N LEU A 295 -5.06 -4.81 -25.80
CA LEU A 295 -4.70 -4.29 -24.48
C LEU A 295 -3.73 -3.10 -24.58
N GLN A 296 -2.75 -3.17 -25.49
CA GLN A 296 -1.83 -2.05 -25.72
C GLN A 296 -2.56 -0.79 -26.18
N GLU A 297 -3.49 -0.92 -27.14
CA GLU A 297 -4.25 0.21 -27.65
C GLU A 297 -5.23 0.76 -26.61
N LEU A 298 -5.92 -0.11 -25.86
CA LEU A 298 -6.83 0.29 -24.79
C LEU A 298 -6.11 1.09 -23.69
N ARG A 299 -4.88 0.70 -23.35
CA ARG A 299 -4.06 1.46 -22.39
C ARG A 299 -3.66 2.82 -22.93
N PHE A 300 -3.25 2.89 -24.19
CA PHE A 300 -2.95 4.17 -24.84
C PHE A 300 -4.19 5.08 -24.84
N LEU A 301 -5.35 4.54 -25.20
CA LEU A 301 -6.61 5.26 -25.17
C LEU A 301 -6.99 5.73 -23.76
N GLY A 302 -6.78 4.90 -22.74
CA GLY A 302 -6.94 5.27 -21.33
C GLY A 302 -6.04 6.44 -20.91
N GLN A 303 -4.78 6.47 -21.38
CA GLN A 303 -3.89 7.62 -21.15
C GLN A 303 -4.44 8.88 -21.83
N VAL A 304 -4.89 8.79 -23.09
CA VAL A 304 -5.47 9.92 -23.84
C VAL A 304 -6.71 10.47 -23.13
N HIS A 305 -7.64 9.61 -22.74
CA HIS A 305 -8.85 9.98 -22.01
C HIS A 305 -8.53 10.65 -20.69
N SER A 306 -7.53 10.11 -19.98
CA SER A 306 -7.09 10.68 -18.72
C SER A 306 -6.44 12.06 -18.90
N PHE A 307 -5.65 12.29 -19.96
CA PHE A 307 -5.13 13.62 -20.30
C PHE A 307 -6.23 14.61 -20.69
N ALA A 308 -7.32 14.12 -21.27
CA ALA A 308 -8.51 14.89 -21.61
C ALA A 308 -9.47 15.12 -20.42
N ASP A 309 -9.10 14.67 -19.20
CA ASP A 309 -9.93 14.75 -17.99
C ASP A 309 -11.33 14.11 -18.14
N VAL A 310 -11.44 13.00 -18.89
CA VAL A 310 -12.68 12.23 -18.97
C VAL A 310 -12.88 11.48 -17.65
N PRO A 311 -13.86 11.85 -16.81
CA PRO A 311 -14.03 11.27 -15.48
C PRO A 311 -14.52 9.82 -15.56
N SER A 312 -14.17 9.01 -14.57
CA SER A 312 -14.52 7.59 -14.56
C SER A 312 -16.04 7.35 -14.55
N CYS A 313 -16.81 8.29 -13.99
CA CYS A 313 -18.27 8.24 -13.95
C CYS A 313 -18.97 8.57 -15.28
N ALA A 314 -18.24 9.05 -16.31
CA ALA A 314 -18.84 9.38 -17.61
C ALA A 314 -19.04 8.16 -18.52
N TYR A 315 -18.29 7.07 -18.31
CA TYR A 315 -18.34 5.91 -19.21
C TYR A 315 -19.72 5.22 -19.32
N PRO A 316 -20.54 5.09 -18.24
CA PRO A 316 -21.89 4.57 -18.37
C PRO A 316 -22.78 5.38 -19.34
N ALA A 317 -22.61 6.71 -19.39
CA ALA A 317 -23.33 7.57 -20.33
C ALA A 317 -22.91 7.33 -21.78
N VAL A 318 -21.62 7.08 -22.00
CA VAL A 318 -21.07 6.72 -23.32
C VAL A 318 -21.67 5.40 -23.78
N SER A 319 -21.64 4.35 -22.95
CA SER A 319 -22.20 3.03 -23.28
C SER A 319 -23.70 3.10 -23.56
N ASP A 320 -24.48 3.77 -22.70
CA ASP A 320 -25.92 3.94 -22.91
C ASP A 320 -26.24 4.65 -24.23
N THR A 321 -25.50 5.71 -24.56
CA THR A 321 -25.67 6.44 -25.83
C THR A 321 -25.34 5.55 -27.04
N MET A 322 -24.30 4.72 -26.96
CA MET A 322 -23.99 3.74 -28.01
C MET A 322 -25.15 2.77 -28.24
N PHE A 323 -25.80 2.31 -27.18
CA PHE A 323 -26.95 1.40 -27.30
C PHE A 323 -28.17 2.06 -27.95
N VAL A 324 -28.45 3.33 -27.64
CA VAL A 324 -29.52 4.08 -28.33
C VAL A 324 -29.27 4.13 -29.83
N LEU A 325 -28.02 4.33 -30.25
CA LEU A 325 -27.66 4.27 -31.67
C LEU A 325 -27.78 2.87 -32.25
N PHE A 326 -27.33 1.84 -31.54
CA PHE A 326 -27.42 0.46 -32.02
C PHE A 326 -28.87 0.04 -32.24
N GLU A 327 -29.78 0.37 -31.32
CA GLU A 327 -31.22 0.13 -31.47
C GLU A 327 -31.84 0.87 -32.65
N LYS A 328 -31.33 2.06 -32.99
CA LYS A 328 -31.82 2.86 -34.12
C LYS A 328 -31.33 2.34 -35.47
N TYR A 329 -30.06 1.95 -35.57
CA TYR A 329 -29.42 1.65 -36.85
C TYR A 329 -29.36 0.16 -37.18
N LEU A 330 -29.39 -0.73 -36.19
CA LEU A 330 -29.36 -2.17 -36.42
C LEU A 330 -30.79 -2.74 -36.44
N PRO A 331 -31.28 -3.25 -37.58
CA PRO A 331 -32.65 -3.72 -37.71
C PRO A 331 -32.99 -4.95 -36.85
N ASN A 332 -31.99 -5.73 -36.41
CA ASN A 332 -32.14 -6.95 -35.62
C ASN A 332 -31.26 -6.94 -34.36
N PHE A 333 -31.27 -5.84 -33.59
CA PHE A 333 -30.51 -5.75 -32.34
C PHE A 333 -31.19 -6.54 -31.21
N THR A 334 -30.94 -7.85 -31.16
CA THR A 334 -31.58 -8.74 -30.18
C THR A 334 -31.04 -8.49 -28.75
N PRO A 335 -31.77 -8.91 -27.71
CA PRO A 335 -31.26 -8.83 -26.33
C PRO A 335 -29.92 -9.54 -26.13
N GLU A 336 -29.69 -10.66 -26.81
CA GLU A 336 -28.43 -11.42 -26.73
C GLU A 336 -27.27 -10.63 -27.36
N LEU A 337 -27.51 -10.02 -28.53
CA LEU A 337 -26.53 -9.17 -29.20
C LEU A 337 -26.24 -7.90 -28.37
N ARG A 338 -27.27 -7.32 -27.75
CA ARG A 338 -27.11 -6.20 -26.80
C ARG A 338 -26.24 -6.59 -25.62
N GLN A 339 -26.49 -7.75 -25.02
CA GLN A 339 -25.70 -8.26 -23.91
C GLN A 339 -24.24 -8.51 -24.29
N ALA A 340 -23.99 -9.05 -25.50
CA ALA A 340 -22.64 -9.26 -26.02
C ALA A 340 -21.86 -7.93 -26.17
N TRP A 341 -22.50 -6.89 -26.71
CA TRP A 341 -21.90 -5.55 -26.78
C TRP A 341 -21.69 -4.90 -25.42
N GLN A 342 -22.61 -5.10 -24.47
CA GLN A 342 -22.46 -4.62 -23.09
C GLN A 342 -21.22 -5.21 -22.44
N ILE A 343 -21.03 -6.53 -22.53
CA ILE A 343 -19.85 -7.22 -22.00
C ILE A 343 -18.55 -6.69 -22.62
N LEU A 344 -18.54 -6.46 -23.95
CA LEU A 344 -17.39 -5.89 -24.62
C LEU A 344 -17.10 -4.45 -24.15
N PHE A 345 -18.12 -3.61 -24.04
CA PHE A 345 -17.97 -2.23 -23.58
C PHE A 345 -17.52 -2.16 -22.13
N ASP A 346 -18.07 -2.97 -21.23
CA ASP A 346 -17.66 -3.01 -19.83
C ASP A 346 -16.18 -3.35 -19.69
N ARG A 347 -15.70 -4.34 -20.46
CA ARG A 347 -14.28 -4.70 -20.51
C ARG A 347 -13.38 -3.56 -20.98
N VAL A 348 -13.78 -2.92 -22.08
CA VAL A 348 -13.06 -1.77 -22.65
C VAL A 348 -13.01 -0.62 -21.64
N VAL A 349 -14.15 -0.30 -21.03
CA VAL A 349 -14.29 0.75 -20.01
C VAL A 349 -13.45 0.44 -18.77
N ASN A 350 -13.45 -0.81 -18.29
CA ASN A 350 -12.67 -1.22 -17.13
C ASN A 350 -11.17 -1.01 -17.30
N VAL A 351 -10.64 -1.09 -18.53
CA VAL A 351 -9.22 -0.80 -18.81
C VAL A 351 -8.99 0.70 -19.05
N ILE A 352 -9.82 1.35 -19.88
CA ILE A 352 -9.63 2.76 -20.26
C ILE A 352 -9.79 3.69 -19.05
N LYS A 353 -10.68 3.37 -18.09
CA LYS A 353 -10.93 4.23 -16.94
C LYS A 353 -9.82 4.22 -15.89
N LEU A 354 -8.95 3.19 -15.86
CA LEU A 354 -7.97 3.00 -14.77
C LEU A 354 -7.04 4.19 -14.53
N PRO A 355 -6.43 4.81 -15.57
CA PRO A 355 -5.54 5.94 -15.35
C PRO A 355 -6.27 7.14 -14.73
N MET A 356 -7.53 7.39 -15.12
CA MET A 356 -8.34 8.44 -14.51
C MET A 356 -8.76 8.05 -13.09
N LEU A 357 -9.17 6.80 -12.85
CA LEU A 357 -9.54 6.34 -11.52
C LEU A 357 -8.39 6.51 -10.51
N ASN A 358 -7.15 6.20 -10.93
CA ASN A 358 -5.97 6.43 -10.11
C ASN A 358 -5.76 7.93 -9.80
N GLN A 359 -5.94 8.80 -10.81
CA GLN A 359 -5.89 10.24 -10.64
C GLN A 359 -7.00 10.76 -9.70
N GLU A 360 -8.23 10.28 -9.82
CA GLU A 360 -9.36 10.63 -8.97
C GLU A 360 -9.13 10.17 -7.51
N ARG A 361 -8.61 8.96 -7.30
CA ARG A 361 -8.21 8.45 -5.98
C ARG A 361 -7.14 9.36 -5.34
N LEU A 362 -6.09 9.73 -6.09
CA LEU A 362 -5.06 10.63 -5.60
C LEU A 362 -5.63 12.02 -5.25
N LEU A 363 -6.44 12.59 -6.15
CA LEU A 363 -7.04 13.91 -5.95
C LEU A 363 -8.02 13.93 -4.77
N LYS A 364 -8.77 12.85 -4.53
CA LYS A 364 -9.62 12.66 -3.34
C LYS A 364 -8.78 12.76 -2.07
N LYS A 365 -7.67 12.02 -1.97
CA LYS A 365 -6.78 12.05 -0.79
C LYS A 365 -6.08 13.41 -0.64
N ALA A 366 -5.58 13.98 -1.72
CA ALA A 366 -4.97 15.31 -1.73
C ALA A 366 -5.96 16.39 -1.25
N LYS A 367 -7.22 16.32 -1.69
CA LYS A 367 -8.27 17.23 -1.27
C LYS A 367 -8.61 17.08 0.22
N GLN A 368 -8.74 15.85 0.72
CA GLN A 368 -8.95 15.58 2.14
C GLN A 368 -7.83 16.17 3.01
N PHE A 369 -6.57 15.98 2.62
CA PHE A 369 -5.43 16.56 3.34
C PHE A 369 -5.39 18.09 3.23
N LEU A 370 -5.65 18.65 2.05
CA LEU A 370 -5.74 20.11 1.85
C LEU A 370 -6.84 20.72 2.73
N ASP A 371 -8.00 20.07 2.83
CA ASP A 371 -9.10 20.50 3.67
C ASP A 371 -8.72 20.47 5.16
N LEU A 372 -8.00 19.44 5.59
CA LEU A 372 -7.48 19.33 6.95
C LEU A 372 -6.48 20.44 7.29
N ILE A 373 -5.40 20.59 6.49
CA ILE A 373 -4.35 21.57 6.78
C ILE A 373 -4.88 23.00 6.68
N SER A 374 -5.68 23.32 5.65
CA SER A 374 -6.24 24.66 5.50
C SER A 374 -7.14 25.05 6.67
N SER A 375 -7.93 24.10 7.20
CA SER A 375 -8.78 24.33 8.36
C SER A 375 -7.97 24.49 9.65
N GLU A 376 -7.03 23.58 9.94
CA GLU A 376 -6.29 23.60 11.20
C GLU A 376 -5.20 24.68 11.25
N GLN A 377 -4.66 25.10 10.11
CA GLN A 377 -3.69 26.21 9.98
C GLN A 377 -4.36 27.55 9.65
N ALA A 378 -5.70 27.61 9.63
CA ALA A 378 -6.49 28.81 9.38
C ALA A 378 -6.06 29.58 8.10
N TRP A 379 -5.91 28.85 6.98
CA TRP A 379 -5.63 29.45 5.69
C TRP A 379 -6.82 30.26 5.17
N GLU A 380 -6.55 31.31 4.41
CA GLU A 380 -7.59 32.06 3.72
C GLU A 380 -8.26 31.18 2.63
N PRO A 381 -9.57 31.31 2.38
CA PRO A 381 -10.27 30.54 1.36
C PRO A 381 -9.62 30.64 -0.04
N GLU A 382 -9.09 31.81 -0.39
CA GLU A 382 -8.42 32.06 -1.67
C GLU A 382 -7.09 31.30 -1.78
N ASP A 383 -6.33 31.18 -0.69
CA ASP A 383 -5.07 30.41 -0.67
C ASP A 383 -5.34 28.92 -0.83
N LYS A 384 -6.39 28.42 -0.17
CA LYS A 384 -6.86 27.04 -0.33
C LYS A 384 -7.30 26.75 -1.77
N GLU A 385 -8.09 27.62 -2.39
CA GLU A 385 -8.53 27.42 -3.78
C GLU A 385 -7.37 27.52 -4.78
N ARG A 386 -6.44 28.46 -4.56
CA ARG A 386 -5.21 28.56 -5.35
C ARG A 386 -4.40 27.28 -5.26
N ARG A 387 -4.15 26.79 -4.04
CA ARG A 387 -3.39 25.55 -3.84
C ARG A 387 -4.11 24.34 -4.44
N TRP A 388 -5.44 24.28 -4.35
CA TRP A 388 -6.21 23.21 -4.99
C TRP A 388 -6.08 23.21 -6.51
N LYS A 389 -6.06 24.39 -7.14
CA LYS A 389 -5.80 24.51 -8.57
C LYS A 389 -4.38 24.03 -8.93
N GLU A 390 -3.37 24.43 -8.19
CA GLU A 390 -1.97 24.00 -8.39
C GLU A 390 -1.83 22.47 -8.32
N ILE A 391 -2.41 21.83 -7.28
CA ILE A 391 -2.39 20.37 -7.11
C ILE A 391 -3.03 19.68 -8.33
N ARG A 392 -4.20 20.14 -8.77
CA ARG A 392 -4.87 19.55 -9.94
C ARG A 392 -4.06 19.69 -11.22
N GLU A 393 -3.44 20.85 -11.44
CA GLU A 393 -2.58 21.09 -12.60
C GLU A 393 -1.31 20.22 -12.55
N GLU A 394 -0.67 20.06 -11.39
CA GLU A 394 0.51 19.20 -11.21
C GLU A 394 0.18 17.72 -11.40
N VAL A 395 -0.94 17.23 -10.84
CA VAL A 395 -1.41 15.85 -11.02
C VAL A 395 -1.70 15.57 -12.48
N LYS A 396 -2.36 16.50 -13.18
CA LYS A 396 -2.62 16.37 -14.61
C LYS A 396 -1.32 16.28 -15.43
N ALA A 397 -0.32 17.08 -15.08
CA ALA A 397 0.94 17.15 -15.81
C ALA A 397 1.90 15.99 -15.51
N THR A 398 1.93 15.51 -14.25
CA THR A 398 2.99 14.62 -13.76
C THR A 398 2.49 13.30 -13.17
N ARG A 399 1.17 13.12 -13.07
CA ARG A 399 0.48 11.99 -12.40
C ARG A 399 0.70 11.93 -10.88
N THR A 400 1.28 12.97 -10.30
CA THR A 400 1.47 13.13 -8.86
C THR A 400 1.49 14.62 -8.50
N TYR A 401 1.71 14.95 -7.23
CA TYR A 401 1.97 16.33 -6.82
C TYR A 401 3.03 16.40 -5.73
N THR A 402 3.61 17.60 -5.57
CA THR A 402 4.68 17.84 -4.62
C THR A 402 4.15 18.68 -3.47
N HIS A 403 4.31 18.17 -2.24
CA HIS A 403 4.00 18.93 -1.04
C HIS A 403 4.92 20.14 -0.88
N THR A 404 4.39 21.26 -0.38
CA THR A 404 5.23 22.33 0.18
C THR A 404 5.97 21.85 1.43
N TYR A 405 6.91 22.65 1.94
CA TYR A 405 7.57 22.32 3.21
C TYR A 405 6.56 22.30 4.37
N GLU A 406 5.66 23.29 4.41
CA GLU A 406 4.62 23.43 5.42
C GLU A 406 3.67 22.23 5.41
N GLU A 407 3.23 21.80 4.23
CA GLU A 407 2.41 20.61 4.05
C GLU A 407 3.12 19.34 4.53
N LEU A 408 4.40 19.16 4.17
CA LEU A 408 5.19 18.01 4.61
C LEU A 408 5.38 18.00 6.14
N ALA A 409 5.81 19.13 6.70
CA ALA A 409 6.10 19.23 8.12
C ALA A 409 4.84 19.00 8.95
N TYR A 410 3.74 19.63 8.57
CA TYR A 410 2.48 19.47 9.28
C TYR A 410 1.87 18.07 9.06
N GLY A 411 1.91 17.54 7.84
CA GLY A 411 1.38 16.20 7.53
C GLY A 411 2.10 15.08 8.29
N THR A 412 3.42 15.17 8.46
CA THR A 412 4.18 14.20 9.27
C THR A 412 3.89 14.32 10.77
N GLN A 413 3.73 15.55 11.30
CA GLN A 413 3.32 15.79 12.68
C GLN A 413 1.91 15.24 12.96
N VAL A 414 0.96 15.47 12.04
CA VAL A 414 -0.39 14.92 12.14
C VAL A 414 -0.39 13.39 12.01
N ALA A 415 0.44 12.81 11.16
CA ALA A 415 0.58 11.34 11.10
C ALA A 415 1.00 10.75 12.45
N TRP A 416 1.87 11.44 13.20
CA TRP A 416 2.23 11.03 14.56
C TRP A 416 1.08 11.22 15.56
N ARG A 417 0.37 12.34 15.48
CA ARG A 417 -0.84 12.60 16.27
C ARG A 417 -1.91 11.51 16.05
N ASN A 418 -2.03 11.00 14.83
CA ASN A 418 -2.96 9.95 14.44
C ASN A 418 -2.46 8.52 14.77
N ALA A 419 -1.22 8.34 15.22
CA ALA A 419 -0.64 7.03 15.47
C ALA A 419 -1.26 6.35 16.71
N SER A 420 -2.31 5.55 16.49
CA SER A 420 -3.13 4.94 17.56
C SER A 420 -2.35 4.09 18.55
N LYS A 421 -1.22 3.51 18.11
CA LYS A 421 -0.30 2.68 18.91
C LYS A 421 0.72 3.46 19.73
N CYS A 422 0.80 4.79 19.60
CA CYS A 422 1.82 5.61 20.28
C CYS A 422 1.27 6.27 21.55
N VAL A 423 1.88 5.99 22.71
CA VAL A 423 1.52 6.66 23.97
C VAL A 423 2.08 8.10 24.07
N GLY A 424 3.20 8.38 23.40
CA GLY A 424 3.97 9.64 23.50
C GLY A 424 3.43 10.83 22.71
N ARG A 425 2.17 10.81 22.27
CA ARG A 425 1.62 11.78 21.31
C ARG A 425 1.41 13.20 21.83
N ILE A 426 1.59 13.45 23.14
CA ILE A 426 1.42 14.80 23.71
C ILE A 426 2.35 15.85 23.07
N ALA A 427 3.48 15.41 22.51
CA ALA A 427 4.51 16.26 21.90
C ALA A 427 4.47 16.27 20.36
N TRP A 428 3.37 15.82 19.74
CA TRP A 428 3.27 15.62 18.28
C TRP A 428 3.69 16.83 17.44
N ASN A 429 3.37 18.04 17.91
CA ASN A 429 3.65 19.30 17.23
C ASN A 429 5.04 19.91 17.56
N ASN A 430 5.84 19.25 18.41
CA ASN A 430 7.21 19.68 18.73
C ASN A 430 8.26 18.99 17.85
N MET A 431 7.85 18.10 16.95
CA MET A 431 8.76 17.37 16.07
C MET A 431 9.45 18.30 15.07
N VAL A 432 10.78 18.22 15.02
CA VAL A 432 11.61 18.89 14.01
C VAL A 432 11.62 18.06 12.74
N VAL A 433 11.16 18.63 11.63
CA VAL A 433 11.12 17.97 10.32
C VAL A 433 12.23 18.49 9.42
N ARG A 434 13.21 17.63 9.12
CA ARG A 434 14.33 17.89 8.23
C ARG A 434 13.95 17.45 6.81
N ASP A 435 13.60 18.40 5.95
CA ASP A 435 13.30 18.13 4.54
C ASP A 435 14.59 17.83 3.76
N ARG A 436 14.73 16.59 3.31
CA ARG A 436 15.84 16.07 2.51
C ARG A 436 15.33 15.39 1.24
N ARG A 437 14.18 15.82 0.72
CA ARG A 437 13.59 15.28 -0.52
C ARG A 437 14.46 15.50 -1.76
N HIS A 438 15.37 16.46 -1.72
CA HIS A 438 16.34 16.70 -2.79
C HIS A 438 17.54 15.73 -2.79
N VAL A 439 17.77 15.00 -1.68
CA VAL A 439 18.89 14.06 -1.56
C VAL A 439 18.54 12.74 -2.25
N THR A 440 19.32 12.38 -3.27
CA THR A 440 19.10 11.17 -4.08
C THR A 440 20.28 10.21 -4.09
N ASP A 441 21.46 10.66 -3.64
CA ASP A 441 22.65 9.82 -3.54
C ASP A 441 22.66 9.07 -2.20
N PRO A 442 22.86 7.74 -2.18
CA PRO A 442 22.82 6.97 -0.94
C PRO A 442 23.96 7.33 0.03
N ASP A 443 25.11 7.82 -0.43
CA ASP A 443 26.21 8.25 0.46
C ASP A 443 25.82 9.56 1.18
N GLU A 444 25.12 10.47 0.49
CA GLU A 444 24.49 11.65 1.09
C GLU A 444 23.38 11.29 2.06
N MET A 445 22.53 10.31 1.73
CA MET A 445 21.48 9.83 2.65
C MET A 445 22.08 9.32 3.96
N PHE A 446 23.18 8.56 3.90
CA PHE A 446 23.87 8.12 5.11
C PHE A 446 24.40 9.29 5.94
N ARG A 447 25.02 10.30 5.29
CA ARG A 447 25.47 11.53 5.98
C ARG A 447 24.31 12.25 6.67
N GLU A 448 23.15 12.30 6.04
CA GLU A 448 21.95 12.88 6.65
C GLU A 448 21.41 12.06 7.83
N CYS A 449 21.61 10.74 7.83
CA CYS A 449 21.35 9.89 9.00
C CYS A 449 22.34 10.15 10.14
N GLN A 450 23.63 10.36 9.85
CA GLN A 450 24.63 10.76 10.85
C GLN A 450 24.30 12.11 11.48
N GLU A 451 23.92 13.09 10.67
CA GLU A 451 23.47 14.39 11.19
C GLU A 451 22.12 14.29 11.93
N HIS A 452 21.22 13.37 11.53
CA HIS A 452 19.99 13.09 12.27
C HIS A 452 20.32 12.63 13.70
N VAL A 453 21.10 11.55 13.84
CA VAL A 453 21.38 10.94 15.16
C VAL A 453 22.18 11.90 16.05
N LYS A 454 23.11 12.67 15.50
CA LYS A 454 23.86 13.69 16.23
C LYS A 454 22.95 14.81 16.76
N PHE A 455 22.11 15.37 15.89
CA PHE A 455 21.16 16.41 16.25
C PHE A 455 20.13 15.90 17.26
N ALA A 456 19.56 14.73 17.02
CA ALA A 456 18.53 14.14 17.85
C ALA A 456 19.06 13.68 19.21
N THR A 457 20.30 13.18 19.29
CA THR A 457 20.90 12.73 20.56
C THR A 457 21.23 13.89 21.48
N ASN A 458 21.72 15.02 20.94
CA ASN A 458 21.95 16.29 21.66
C ASN A 458 22.58 16.11 23.07
N GLY A 459 23.65 15.31 23.14
CA GLY A 459 24.38 15.05 24.40
C GLY A 459 23.55 14.34 25.48
N GLY A 460 22.50 13.62 25.10
CA GLY A 460 21.55 12.94 26.00
C GLY A 460 20.19 13.63 26.10
N ASN A 461 20.09 14.93 25.76
CA ASN A 461 18.83 15.66 25.80
C ASN A 461 18.03 15.49 24.49
N LEU A 462 17.43 14.30 24.33
CA LEU A 462 16.85 13.86 23.06
C LEU A 462 15.86 14.86 22.46
N GLN A 463 16.03 15.14 21.16
CA GLN A 463 15.13 15.97 20.35
C GLN A 463 14.28 15.07 19.45
N ILE A 464 12.97 15.34 19.41
CA ILE A 464 12.06 14.65 18.50
C ILE A 464 12.36 15.11 17.08
N THR A 465 12.89 14.21 16.25
CA THR A 465 13.39 14.57 14.92
C THR A 465 12.88 13.58 13.89
N MET A 466 12.50 14.09 12.72
CA MET A 466 12.27 13.32 11.52
C MET A 466 13.16 13.84 10.41
N THR A 467 13.72 12.96 9.60
CA THR A 467 14.35 13.33 8.32
C THR A 467 13.55 12.71 7.21
N VAL A 468 13.12 13.48 6.21
CA VAL A 468 12.25 12.96 5.14
C VAL A 468 13.00 13.01 3.81
N PHE A 469 13.21 11.84 3.21
CA PHE A 469 13.73 11.71 1.86
C PHE A 469 12.59 11.75 0.84
N ARG A 470 12.91 11.71 -0.46
CA ARG A 470 11.90 11.81 -1.52
C ARG A 470 10.84 10.70 -1.42
N PRO A 471 9.59 10.95 -1.83
CA PRO A 471 8.57 9.92 -1.88
C PRO A 471 8.86 8.91 -3.01
N ARG A 472 8.09 7.82 -3.00
CA ARG A 472 7.99 6.90 -4.14
C ARG A 472 7.43 7.66 -5.35
N LEU A 473 8.06 7.53 -6.51
CA LEU A 473 7.59 8.12 -7.76
C LEU A 473 6.49 7.23 -8.42
N PRO A 474 5.62 7.79 -9.27
CA PRO A 474 4.64 6.99 -10.01
C PRO A 474 5.30 5.85 -10.78
N LYS A 475 4.70 4.64 -10.73
CA LYS A 475 5.23 3.38 -11.30
C LYS A 475 6.56 2.90 -10.72
N GLU A 476 7.14 3.62 -9.77
CA GLU A 476 8.36 3.19 -9.11
C GLU A 476 8.04 2.05 -8.16
N ARG A 477 8.64 0.87 -8.40
CA ARG A 477 8.32 -0.34 -7.63
C ARG A 477 8.55 -0.16 -6.12
N TRP A 478 9.55 0.62 -5.73
CA TRP A 478 9.80 1.08 -4.37
C TRP A 478 10.37 2.50 -4.42
N GLY A 479 10.14 3.31 -3.39
CA GLY A 479 10.92 4.53 -3.17
C GLY A 479 12.28 4.20 -2.51
N PRO A 480 13.08 5.21 -2.13
CA PRO A 480 14.21 5.00 -1.23
C PRO A 480 13.75 4.25 0.04
N ARG A 481 14.64 3.44 0.64
CA ARG A 481 14.32 2.67 1.86
C ARG A 481 15.56 2.19 2.61
N PHE A 482 15.39 1.88 3.89
CA PHE A 482 16.37 1.20 4.72
C PHE A 482 15.99 -0.27 4.91
N TRP A 483 16.97 -1.16 4.98
CA TRP A 483 16.72 -2.55 5.38
C TRP A 483 16.47 -2.68 6.89
N ASN A 484 17.11 -1.80 7.65
CA ASN A 484 17.05 -1.79 9.10
C ASN A 484 15.70 -1.25 9.59
N SER A 485 15.18 -1.83 10.67
CA SER A 485 13.95 -1.37 11.33
C SER A 485 14.13 -0.08 12.12
N GLN A 486 15.34 0.12 12.64
CA GLN A 486 15.79 1.34 13.31
C GLN A 486 17.21 1.65 12.84
N LEU A 487 17.64 2.91 12.94
CA LEU A 487 19.00 3.32 12.57
C LEU A 487 20.06 2.57 13.39
N TYR A 488 19.78 2.36 14.68
CA TYR A 488 20.58 1.50 15.57
C TYR A 488 19.80 0.26 15.95
N ARG A 489 20.41 -0.90 15.74
CA ARG A 489 19.94 -2.21 16.20
C ARG A 489 21.17 -3.05 16.52
N TYR A 490 21.06 -3.87 17.56
CA TYR A 490 22.08 -4.88 17.85
C TYR A 490 21.92 -6.10 16.94
N ALA A 491 23.03 -6.69 16.51
CA ALA A 491 23.07 -7.89 15.70
C ALA A 491 22.63 -9.12 16.50
N ALA A 492 22.39 -10.22 15.79
CA ALA A 492 22.24 -11.55 16.39
C ALA A 492 22.97 -12.64 15.60
N TYR A 493 23.50 -13.61 16.35
CA TYR A 493 24.31 -14.69 15.80
C TYR A 493 23.90 -16.03 16.41
N GLU A 494 23.48 -16.95 15.55
CA GLU A 494 23.30 -18.36 15.91
C GLU A 494 24.66 -18.98 16.28
N GLN A 495 24.70 -19.64 17.44
CA GLN A 495 25.88 -20.32 17.98
C GLN A 495 25.87 -21.81 17.59
N PRO A 496 27.02 -22.50 17.66
CA PRO A 496 27.10 -23.93 17.33
C PRO A 496 26.20 -24.84 18.16
N ASP A 497 25.81 -24.42 19.37
CA ASP A 497 24.92 -25.15 20.27
C ASP A 497 23.42 -24.84 20.06
N GLY A 498 23.10 -24.00 19.07
CA GLY A 498 21.73 -23.56 18.76
C GLY A 498 21.25 -22.36 19.59
N SER A 499 22.04 -21.86 20.53
CA SER A 499 21.74 -20.60 21.23
C SER A 499 21.93 -19.39 20.32
N ILE A 500 21.34 -18.25 20.67
CA ILE A 500 21.48 -17.00 19.92
C ILE A 500 22.22 -15.98 20.80
N LEU A 501 23.33 -15.45 20.29
CA LEU A 501 24.04 -14.31 20.88
C LEU A 501 23.50 -13.01 20.29
N GLY A 502 23.16 -12.02 21.12
CA GLY A 502 22.66 -10.73 20.67
C GLY A 502 21.14 -10.62 20.77
N ASP A 503 20.52 -9.89 19.84
CA ASP A 503 19.06 -9.67 19.80
C ASP A 503 18.38 -10.59 18.76
N PRO A 504 17.72 -11.70 19.15
CA PRO A 504 17.11 -12.65 18.22
C PRO A 504 16.12 -12.03 17.24
N ALA A 505 15.45 -10.92 17.58
CA ALA A 505 14.57 -10.22 16.65
C ALA A 505 15.31 -9.67 15.40
N ASN A 506 16.64 -9.56 15.47
CA ASN A 506 17.49 -9.12 14.36
C ASN A 506 18.22 -10.27 13.66
N LEU A 507 18.01 -11.52 14.03
CA LEU A 507 18.77 -12.65 13.47
C LEU A 507 18.64 -12.72 11.95
N GLU A 508 17.41 -12.60 11.43
CA GLU A 508 17.17 -12.64 10.00
C GLU A 508 17.82 -11.47 9.25
N LEU A 509 17.67 -10.25 9.76
CA LEU A 509 18.32 -9.06 9.19
C LEU A 509 19.85 -9.20 9.23
N THR A 510 20.39 -9.68 10.35
CA THR A 510 21.83 -9.91 10.53
C THR A 510 22.34 -10.89 9.48
N ASN A 511 21.66 -12.02 9.29
CA ASN A 511 22.00 -13.01 8.27
C ASN A 511 21.94 -12.42 6.85
N ALA A 512 20.93 -11.60 6.55
CA ALA A 512 20.82 -10.93 5.27
C ALA A 512 21.98 -9.94 5.03
N ILE A 513 22.38 -9.18 6.05
CA ILE A 513 23.49 -8.20 5.99
C ILE A 513 24.85 -8.90 5.89
N ILE A 514 25.07 -10.01 6.61
CA ILE A 514 26.28 -10.85 6.46
C ILE A 514 26.36 -11.39 5.03
N LYS A 515 25.26 -11.94 4.51
CA LYS A 515 25.20 -12.44 3.12
C LYS A 515 25.40 -11.34 2.08
N PHE A 516 25.00 -10.11 2.41
CA PHE A 516 25.24 -8.94 1.55
C PHE A 516 26.72 -8.54 1.51
N GLY A 517 27.49 -8.85 2.55
CA GLY A 517 28.94 -8.69 2.59
C GLY A 517 29.50 -8.17 3.90
N TRP A 518 28.66 -7.94 4.92
CA TRP A 518 29.15 -7.52 6.24
C TRP A 518 30.04 -8.59 6.85
N GLN A 519 31.18 -8.16 7.37
CA GLN A 519 32.05 -8.99 8.20
C GLN A 519 31.77 -8.61 9.66
N PRO A 520 31.09 -9.46 10.45
CA PRO A 520 30.92 -9.22 11.87
C PRO A 520 32.26 -9.04 12.56
N PRO A 521 32.32 -8.31 13.69
CA PRO A 521 33.53 -8.20 14.49
C PRO A 521 34.14 -9.58 14.80
N GLU A 522 35.47 -9.66 14.84
CA GLU A 522 36.18 -10.92 15.19
C GLU A 522 35.75 -11.43 16.57
N SER A 523 35.68 -10.51 17.54
CA SER A 523 35.09 -10.78 18.85
C SER A 523 33.65 -10.27 18.87
N ARG A 524 32.73 -11.19 18.56
CA ARG A 524 31.29 -10.91 18.56
C ARG A 524 30.78 -10.73 19.99
N THR A 525 29.93 -9.74 20.18
CA THR A 525 29.27 -9.50 21.47
C THR A 525 27.75 -9.49 21.32
N GLY A 526 27.04 -9.56 22.44
CA GLY A 526 25.58 -9.42 22.45
C GLY A 526 25.07 -8.01 22.11
N TYR A 527 25.96 -7.06 21.82
CA TYR A 527 25.63 -5.64 21.62
C TYR A 527 26.39 -5.05 20.42
N ASP A 528 26.69 -5.87 19.41
CA ASP A 528 27.33 -5.39 18.19
C ASP A 528 26.32 -4.59 17.35
N ILE A 529 26.64 -3.34 17.00
CA ILE A 529 25.75 -2.49 16.18
C ILE A 529 25.75 -2.96 14.73
N LEU A 530 24.54 -3.17 14.17
CA LEU A 530 24.37 -3.48 12.75
C LEU A 530 24.73 -2.28 11.87
N PRO A 531 25.38 -2.49 10.71
CA PRO A 531 25.51 -1.46 9.70
C PRO A 531 24.14 -1.12 9.10
N LEU A 532 24.03 0.07 8.52
CA LEU A 532 22.84 0.52 7.81
C LEU A 532 22.93 0.10 6.34
N VAL A 533 21.90 -0.54 5.79
CA VAL A 533 21.79 -0.78 4.34
C VAL A 533 20.75 0.14 3.73
N ILE A 534 21.20 0.96 2.77
CA ILE A 534 20.38 1.93 2.05
C ILE A 534 20.15 1.43 0.64
N GLU A 535 18.90 1.42 0.22
CA GLU A 535 18.50 1.05 -1.14
C GLU A 535 17.76 2.21 -1.79
N VAL A 536 18.28 2.65 -2.94
CA VAL A 536 17.69 3.72 -3.75
C VAL A 536 17.33 3.14 -5.12
N PRO A 537 16.11 3.39 -5.64
CA PRO A 537 15.70 2.92 -6.96
C PRO A 537 16.70 3.30 -8.06
N GLY A 538 17.00 2.34 -8.93
CA GLY A 538 17.97 2.51 -10.02
C GLY A 538 19.44 2.43 -9.59
N GLN A 539 19.73 2.20 -8.30
CA GLN A 539 21.09 2.05 -7.78
C GLN A 539 21.23 0.71 -7.05
N GLU A 540 22.46 0.18 -7.01
CA GLU A 540 22.75 -0.97 -6.15
C GLU A 540 22.64 -0.57 -4.67
N PRO A 541 22.06 -1.42 -3.80
CA PRO A 541 22.09 -1.18 -2.36
C PRO A 541 23.53 -0.96 -1.86
N LYS A 542 23.70 -0.11 -0.85
CA LYS A 542 25.00 0.15 -0.22
C LYS A 542 24.91 -0.01 1.29
N MET A 543 25.99 -0.47 1.91
CA MET A 543 26.09 -0.73 3.34
C MET A 543 27.06 0.25 3.99
N TYR A 544 26.66 0.84 5.12
CA TYR A 544 27.38 1.89 5.82
C TYR A 544 27.57 1.52 7.28
N HIS A 545 28.75 1.84 7.81
CA HIS A 545 29.11 1.52 9.18
C HIS A 545 29.10 2.78 10.02
N TRP A 546 28.50 2.66 11.20
CA TRP A 546 28.55 3.69 12.23
C TRP A 546 29.94 3.71 12.88
N GLN A 547 30.43 4.90 13.20
CA GLN A 547 31.58 5.06 14.09
C GLN A 547 31.11 4.87 15.55
N PRO A 548 31.93 4.26 16.43
CA PRO A 548 31.55 4.03 17.82
C PRO A 548 31.10 5.30 18.56
N GLU A 549 31.73 6.44 18.28
CA GLU A 549 31.41 7.75 18.87
C GLU A 549 30.05 8.32 18.44
N GLU A 550 29.44 7.80 17.39
CA GLU A 550 28.10 8.20 16.94
C GLU A 550 27.00 7.53 17.77
N VAL A 551 27.31 6.40 18.42
CA VAL A 551 26.36 5.59 19.16
C VAL A 551 26.49 5.85 20.66
N LEU A 552 25.56 6.64 21.22
CA LEU A 552 25.46 6.80 22.66
C LEU A 552 24.77 5.57 23.28
N GLU A 553 25.51 4.77 24.05
CA GLU A 553 24.98 3.65 24.82
C GLU A 553 24.94 3.95 26.32
N VAL A 554 23.91 3.43 26.99
CA VAL A 554 23.72 3.53 28.45
C VAL A 554 23.92 2.14 29.06
N PRO A 555 24.99 1.92 29.85
CA PRO A 555 25.14 0.70 30.66
C PRO A 555 24.07 0.65 31.74
N ILE A 556 23.46 -0.52 31.95
CA ILE A 556 22.39 -0.71 32.92
C ILE A 556 22.97 -1.16 34.26
N GLU A 557 22.70 -0.40 35.30
CA GLU A 557 23.05 -0.69 36.69
C GLU A 557 21.87 -0.39 37.64
N HIS A 558 21.76 -1.16 38.73
CA HIS A 558 20.73 -0.94 39.74
C HIS A 558 21.27 -0.05 40.86
N PRO A 559 20.50 0.93 41.37
CA PRO A 559 20.97 1.92 42.36
C PRO A 559 21.47 1.31 43.67
N THR A 560 20.94 0.14 44.06
CA THR A 560 21.22 -0.51 45.34
C THR A 560 21.66 -1.97 45.24
N ILE A 561 21.80 -2.52 44.02
CA ILE A 561 22.11 -3.95 43.82
C ILE A 561 23.32 -4.02 42.88
N PRO A 562 24.55 -4.05 43.44
CA PRO A 562 25.78 -4.01 42.64
C PRO A 562 25.89 -5.16 41.64
N GLU A 563 25.37 -6.34 41.96
CA GLU A 563 25.38 -7.53 41.11
C GLU A 563 24.70 -7.30 39.75
N PHE A 564 23.77 -6.34 39.64
CA PHE A 564 23.13 -5.99 38.36
C PHE A 564 24.13 -5.52 37.31
N LYS A 565 25.19 -4.82 37.74
CA LYS A 565 26.21 -4.30 36.82
C LYS A 565 27.01 -5.42 36.16
N GLU A 566 27.13 -6.57 36.83
CA GLU A 566 27.87 -7.73 36.33
C GLU A 566 27.14 -8.46 35.19
N LEU A 567 25.83 -8.23 35.03
CA LEU A 567 25.05 -8.75 33.90
C LEU A 567 25.46 -8.12 32.55
N GLY A 568 26.24 -7.03 32.56
CA GLY A 568 26.79 -6.43 31.35
C GLY A 568 25.74 -5.88 30.39
N MET A 569 24.55 -5.57 30.90
CA MET A 569 23.44 -5.03 30.11
C MET A 569 23.72 -3.58 29.69
N ARG A 570 23.35 -3.24 28.45
CA ARG A 570 23.42 -1.88 27.91
C ARG A 570 22.40 -1.69 26.80
N TRP A 571 22.04 -0.44 26.53
CA TRP A 571 21.13 -0.11 25.44
C TRP A 571 21.51 1.22 24.78
N TYR A 572 21.28 1.38 23.48
CA TYR A 572 21.48 2.65 22.78
C TYR A 572 20.42 3.68 23.22
N ALA A 573 20.81 4.95 23.25
CA ALA A 573 20.00 6.02 23.84
C ALA A 573 18.78 6.43 22.98
N ILE A 574 18.89 6.33 21.66
CA ILE A 574 17.93 6.92 20.71
C ILE A 574 17.10 5.84 19.97
N PRO A 575 15.76 5.80 20.13
CA PRO A 575 14.88 4.91 19.36
C PRO A 575 14.52 5.51 18.00
N ALA A 576 15.45 5.47 17.03
CA ALA A 576 15.23 6.03 15.70
C ALA A 576 14.66 4.99 14.71
N ILE A 577 13.34 4.93 14.56
CA ILE A 577 12.63 4.04 13.63
C ILE A 577 12.93 4.44 12.18
N SER A 578 13.21 3.47 11.31
CA SER A 578 13.62 3.71 9.91
C SER A 578 12.84 2.92 8.86
N ASN A 579 12.00 1.96 9.26
CA ASN A 579 11.23 1.10 8.33
C ASN A 579 9.72 1.42 8.30
N PHE A 580 9.33 2.61 8.73
CA PHE A 580 7.98 3.10 8.49
C PHE A 580 7.91 3.85 7.17
N SER A 581 6.71 3.88 6.63
CA SER A 581 6.29 4.83 5.62
C SER A 581 5.27 5.80 6.22
N VAL A 582 5.19 7.00 5.68
CA VAL A 582 4.11 7.95 5.99
C VAL A 582 3.34 8.28 4.73
N HIS A 583 2.02 8.16 4.83
CA HIS A 583 1.09 8.50 3.75
C HIS A 583 0.45 9.85 4.08
N ILE A 584 0.57 10.80 3.17
CA ILE A 584 0.08 12.18 3.33
C ILE A 584 -0.64 12.54 2.04
N GLY A 585 -1.96 12.66 2.07
CA GLY A 585 -2.77 13.09 0.92
C GLY A 585 -2.50 12.27 -0.35
N GLY A 586 -2.33 10.96 -0.22
CA GLY A 586 -1.99 10.05 -1.34
C GLY A 586 -0.52 10.05 -1.80
N ILE A 587 0.39 10.77 -1.14
CA ILE A 587 1.84 10.68 -1.38
C ILE A 587 2.51 9.79 -0.33
N HIS A 588 3.36 8.86 -0.78
CA HIS A 588 3.93 7.80 0.04
C HIS A 588 5.44 8.06 0.26
N TYR A 589 5.82 8.42 1.48
CA TYR A 589 7.22 8.60 1.88
C TYR A 589 7.72 7.36 2.62
N GLY A 590 8.43 6.49 1.90
CA GLY A 590 8.93 5.20 2.44
C GLY A 590 10.30 5.24 3.13
N CYS A 591 10.94 6.40 3.22
CA CYS A 591 12.26 6.57 3.83
C CYS A 591 12.30 7.84 4.65
N MET A 592 12.11 7.68 5.95
CA MET A 592 11.86 8.80 6.83
C MET A 592 12.22 8.51 8.29
N PRO A 593 13.52 8.41 8.64
CA PRO A 593 13.89 8.03 9.99
C PRO A 593 13.35 9.05 10.99
N PHE A 594 12.73 8.53 12.05
CA PHE A 594 12.03 9.30 13.09
C PHE A 594 12.40 8.78 14.47
N ASN A 595 12.66 9.69 15.40
CA ASN A 595 12.87 9.35 16.80
C ASN A 595 11.99 10.20 17.73
N GLY A 596 11.59 9.58 18.84
CA GLY A 596 11.25 10.28 20.08
C GLY A 596 12.31 10.00 21.14
N TRP A 597 11.86 9.58 22.31
CA TRP A 597 12.67 9.03 23.39
C TRP A 597 12.00 7.78 23.94
N TYR A 598 12.75 6.94 24.64
CA TYR A 598 12.23 5.71 25.22
C TYR A 598 11.26 5.97 26.38
N MET A 599 10.23 5.13 26.46
CA MET A 599 9.58 4.75 27.70
C MET A 599 10.33 3.56 28.32
N ASP A 600 10.53 3.56 29.65
CA ASP A 600 11.27 2.53 30.40
C ASP A 600 10.89 1.09 30.02
N THR A 601 9.60 0.83 29.87
CA THR A 601 9.09 -0.51 29.55
C THR A 601 9.48 -1.01 28.16
N GLU A 602 9.85 -0.15 27.22
CA GLU A 602 10.32 -0.60 25.90
C GLU A 602 11.62 -1.39 26.03
N ILE A 603 12.59 -0.83 26.76
CA ILE A 603 13.88 -1.48 27.03
C ILE A 603 13.70 -2.69 27.96
N MET A 604 12.74 -2.63 28.89
CA MET A 604 12.38 -3.80 29.70
C MET A 604 11.93 -4.96 28.81
N ARG A 605 11.04 -4.72 27.83
CA ARG A 605 10.59 -5.74 26.88
C ARG A 605 11.74 -6.26 26.03
N ASP A 606 12.65 -5.39 25.61
CA ASP A 606 13.86 -5.77 24.89
C ASP A 606 14.71 -6.78 25.70
N PHE A 607 14.83 -6.60 27.01
CA PHE A 607 15.58 -7.52 27.88
C PHE A 607 14.81 -8.77 28.29
N LEU A 608 13.51 -8.68 28.53
CA LEU A 608 12.74 -9.75 29.18
C LEU A 608 12.03 -10.70 28.23
N ASP A 609 11.64 -10.26 27.03
CA ASP A 609 10.86 -11.11 26.13
C ASP A 609 11.67 -12.33 25.67
N GLU A 610 11.02 -13.50 25.64
CA GLU A 610 11.65 -14.78 25.30
C GLU A 610 12.25 -14.81 23.88
N TYR A 611 11.61 -14.08 22.95
CA TYR A 611 12.07 -13.93 21.57
C TYR A 611 13.05 -12.75 21.39
N ARG A 612 13.53 -12.15 22.48
CA ARG A 612 14.52 -11.07 22.56
C ARG A 612 15.71 -11.53 23.40
N TYR A 613 16.25 -10.70 24.30
CA TYR A 613 17.43 -11.08 25.09
C TYR A 613 17.15 -12.13 26.18
N ASN A 614 15.88 -12.36 26.54
CA ASN A 614 15.44 -13.38 27.49
C ASN A 614 16.24 -13.42 28.81
N LYS A 615 16.45 -12.25 29.43
CA LYS A 615 17.29 -12.10 30.64
C LYS A 615 16.57 -12.37 31.96
N MET A 616 15.32 -12.82 31.92
CA MET A 616 14.46 -12.96 33.10
C MET A 616 15.11 -13.82 34.21
N GLU A 617 15.63 -15.01 33.86
CA GLU A 617 16.25 -15.91 34.83
C GLU A 617 17.60 -15.41 35.36
N GLU A 618 18.42 -14.80 34.50
CA GLU A 618 19.70 -14.20 34.91
C GLU A 618 19.49 -13.07 35.92
N ILE A 619 18.47 -12.23 35.69
CA ILE A 619 18.08 -11.15 36.60
C ILE A 619 17.57 -11.73 37.92
N ALA A 620 16.70 -12.73 37.89
CA ALA A 620 16.19 -13.37 39.11
C ALA A 620 17.32 -13.97 39.96
N LYS A 621 18.32 -14.57 39.31
CA LYS A 621 19.52 -15.08 39.98
C LYS A 621 20.35 -13.97 40.62
N ALA A 622 20.57 -12.84 39.92
CA ALA A 622 21.26 -11.69 40.48
C ALA A 622 20.52 -11.09 41.69
N LEU A 623 19.18 -11.16 41.66
CA LEU A 623 18.29 -10.73 42.73
C LEU A 623 18.13 -11.75 43.87
N LYS A 624 18.61 -12.99 43.70
CA LYS A 624 18.45 -14.11 44.65
C LYS A 624 16.97 -14.43 44.93
N LEU A 625 16.13 -14.37 43.90
CA LEU A 625 14.69 -14.70 44.00
C LEU A 625 14.45 -16.21 44.02
N ASP A 626 13.35 -16.63 44.65
CA ASP A 626 12.86 -18.00 44.60
C ASP A 626 12.08 -18.24 43.30
N THR A 627 12.69 -18.93 42.33
CA THR A 627 12.09 -19.24 41.03
C THR A 627 11.39 -20.61 40.99
N SER A 628 11.10 -21.22 42.15
CA SER A 628 10.54 -22.57 42.23
C SER A 628 9.07 -22.68 41.80
N SER A 629 8.34 -21.57 41.79
CA SER A 629 6.92 -21.51 41.44
C SER A 629 6.52 -20.12 40.99
N GLU A 630 5.62 -20.01 40.00
CA GLU A 630 5.03 -18.73 39.59
C GLU A 630 4.28 -18.02 40.72
N GLN A 631 3.80 -18.74 41.74
CA GLN A 631 3.10 -18.16 42.89
C GLN A 631 4.00 -17.26 43.76
N THR A 632 5.32 -17.36 43.62
CA THR A 632 6.28 -16.46 44.28
C THR A 632 6.31 -15.07 43.64
N LEU A 633 5.72 -14.91 42.44
CA LEU A 633 5.71 -13.67 41.65
C LEU A 633 7.12 -13.18 41.29
N TRP A 634 8.07 -14.10 41.15
CA TRP A 634 9.47 -13.75 40.90
C TRP A 634 9.68 -13.01 39.58
N ARG A 635 8.85 -13.25 38.55
CA ARG A 635 8.89 -12.51 37.27
C ARG A 635 8.47 -11.06 37.45
N ASP A 636 7.41 -10.80 38.20
CA ASP A 636 6.93 -9.46 38.51
C ASP A 636 8.00 -8.67 39.29
N GLU A 637 8.62 -9.30 40.29
CA GLU A 637 9.70 -8.68 41.06
C GLU A 637 10.94 -8.40 40.20
N ALA A 638 11.37 -9.36 39.37
CA ALA A 638 12.49 -9.18 38.44
C ALA A 638 12.25 -8.04 37.45
N ALA A 639 11.05 -7.98 36.84
CA ALA A 639 10.66 -6.94 35.90
C ALA A 639 10.64 -5.55 36.57
N LEU A 640 10.11 -5.45 37.79
CA LEU A 640 10.10 -4.20 38.55
C LEU A 640 11.52 -3.71 38.84
N LYS A 641 12.41 -4.58 39.32
CA LYS A 641 13.82 -4.22 39.61
C LYS A 641 14.56 -3.81 38.34
N LEU A 642 14.31 -4.48 37.22
CA LEU A 642 14.90 -4.11 35.93
C LEU A 642 14.48 -2.69 35.50
N ASN A 643 13.18 -2.35 35.56
CA ASN A 643 12.73 -0.99 35.24
C ASN A 643 13.39 0.07 36.13
N VAL A 644 13.52 -0.19 37.43
CA VAL A 644 14.24 0.70 38.37
C VAL A 644 15.70 0.89 37.93
N ALA A 645 16.38 -0.17 37.51
CA ALA A 645 17.75 -0.10 36.99
C ALA A 645 17.83 0.72 35.68
N ILE A 646 16.89 0.50 34.74
CA ILE A 646 16.83 1.24 33.47
C ILE A 646 16.65 2.73 33.72
N LEU A 647 15.62 3.13 34.48
CA LEU A 647 15.34 4.52 34.82
C LEU A 647 16.53 5.18 35.52
N HIS A 648 17.12 4.50 36.51
CA HIS A 648 18.31 4.99 37.22
C HIS A 648 19.49 5.23 36.27
N SER A 649 19.75 4.28 35.37
CA SER A 649 20.89 4.32 34.47
C SER A 649 20.77 5.46 33.46
N PHE A 650 19.58 5.64 32.85
CA PHE A 650 19.31 6.74 31.94
C PHE A 650 19.38 8.10 32.65
N GLN A 651 18.84 8.20 33.86
CA GLN A 651 18.96 9.41 34.68
C GLN A 651 20.43 9.74 35.01
N LYS A 652 21.22 8.73 35.42
CA LYS A 652 22.65 8.87 35.74
C LYS A 652 23.45 9.31 34.52
N ALA A 653 23.14 8.76 33.35
CA ALA A 653 23.73 9.12 32.07
C ALA A 653 23.24 10.46 31.51
N LYS A 654 22.24 11.09 32.15
CA LYS A 654 21.57 12.32 31.69
C LYS A 654 20.95 12.17 30.29
N VAL A 655 20.39 11.00 30.02
CA VAL A 655 19.68 10.68 28.79
C VAL A 655 18.18 10.78 29.03
N THR A 656 17.46 11.48 28.14
CA THR A 656 16.01 11.63 28.21
C THR A 656 15.29 10.28 28.12
N MET A 657 14.41 10.02 29.08
CA MET A 657 13.51 8.87 29.15
C MET A 657 12.27 9.27 29.94
N VAL A 658 11.15 8.58 29.71
CA VAL A 658 9.93 8.73 30.51
C VAL A 658 9.55 7.41 31.17
N ASP A 659 9.08 7.45 32.41
CA ASP A 659 8.48 6.28 33.04
C ASP A 659 7.03 6.06 32.55
N HIS A 660 6.61 4.80 32.49
CA HIS A 660 5.29 4.40 32.00
C HIS A 660 4.10 5.01 32.77
N GLN A 661 4.28 5.38 34.04
CA GLN A 661 3.25 6.06 34.84
C GLN A 661 3.05 7.51 34.38
N THR A 662 4.15 8.24 34.19
CA THR A 662 4.13 9.60 33.64
C THR A 662 3.61 9.60 32.20
N ALA A 663 4.09 8.69 31.34
CA ALA A 663 3.64 8.56 29.96
C ALA A 663 2.12 8.31 29.87
N SER A 664 1.58 7.43 30.73
CA SER A 664 0.13 7.18 30.81
C SER A 664 -0.67 8.45 31.16
N ARG A 665 -0.20 9.26 32.11
CA ARG A 665 -0.87 10.53 32.46
C ARG A 665 -0.79 11.55 31.34
N GLN A 666 0.37 11.63 30.66
CA GLN A 666 0.56 12.49 29.50
C GLN A 666 -0.38 12.10 28.36
N PHE A 667 -0.62 10.81 28.14
CA PHE A 667 -1.58 10.35 27.15
C PHE A 667 -3.01 10.83 27.43
N LEU A 668 -3.48 10.73 28.68
CA LEU A 668 -4.82 11.24 29.03
C LEU A 668 -4.93 12.76 28.89
N ILE A 669 -3.84 13.50 29.12
CA ILE A 669 -3.79 14.94 28.85
C ILE A 669 -3.86 15.20 27.34
N HIS A 670 -3.18 14.39 26.51
CA HIS A 670 -3.27 14.47 25.06
C HIS A 670 -4.71 14.23 24.58
N ASP A 671 -5.34 13.13 24.98
CA ASP A 671 -6.75 12.85 24.66
C ASP A 671 -7.69 14.02 25.04
N LEU A 672 -7.51 14.60 26.24
CA LEU A 672 -8.28 15.78 26.63
C LEU A 672 -8.01 17.00 25.75
N ARG A 673 -6.78 17.22 25.28
CA ARG A 673 -6.43 18.30 24.35
C ARG A 673 -7.11 18.08 23.00
N GLU A 674 -7.14 16.86 22.51
CA GLU A 674 -7.80 16.50 21.25
C GLU A 674 -9.31 16.75 21.33
N LYS A 675 -9.95 16.31 22.42
CA LYS A 675 -11.37 16.58 22.69
C LYS A 675 -11.69 18.08 22.76
N LYS A 676 -10.83 18.86 23.43
CA LYS A 676 -10.97 20.33 23.48
C LYS A 676 -10.80 21.00 22.13
N ALA A 677 -10.03 20.39 21.23
CA ALA A 677 -9.88 20.85 19.85
C ALA A 677 -10.99 20.32 18.92
N GLY A 678 -12.01 19.64 19.44
CA GLY A 678 -13.15 19.14 18.68
C GLY A 678 -12.89 17.85 17.92
N ARG A 679 -11.91 17.04 18.35
CA ARG A 679 -11.45 15.84 17.63
C ARG A 679 -11.44 14.63 18.55
N GLU A 680 -11.62 13.45 17.96
CA GLU A 680 -11.45 12.17 18.65
C GLU A 680 -9.96 11.76 18.64
N CYS A 681 -9.55 11.01 19.67
CA CYS A 681 -8.19 10.48 19.80
C CYS A 681 -8.22 8.99 19.46
N PRO A 682 -7.64 8.54 18.33
CA PRO A 682 -7.55 7.12 18.03
C PRO A 682 -6.59 6.44 19.02
N GLY A 683 -6.91 5.24 19.51
CA GLY A 683 -6.09 4.53 20.49
C GLY A 683 -6.27 3.03 20.42
N ASP A 684 -5.17 2.33 20.13
CA ASP A 684 -5.08 0.88 20.29
C ASP A 684 -4.73 0.60 21.75
N TRP A 685 -5.73 0.16 22.52
CA TRP A 685 -5.60 -0.05 23.96
C TRP A 685 -4.47 -1.06 24.28
N GLY A 686 -4.28 -2.09 23.46
CA GLY A 686 -3.25 -3.11 23.67
C GLY A 686 -1.82 -2.59 23.50
N TRP A 687 -1.66 -1.45 22.81
CA TRP A 687 -0.37 -0.77 22.62
C TRP A 687 -0.17 0.42 23.55
N VAL A 688 -1.23 1.18 23.83
CA VAL A 688 -1.16 2.38 24.69
C VAL A 688 -0.98 2.00 26.16
N VAL A 689 -1.57 0.88 26.59
CA VAL A 689 -1.37 0.36 27.95
C VAL A 689 0.06 -0.18 28.08
N PRO A 690 0.86 0.30 29.05
CA PRO A 690 2.22 -0.19 29.24
C PRO A 690 2.26 -1.69 29.55
N ALA A 691 3.35 -2.34 29.13
CA ALA A 691 3.54 -3.78 29.34
C ALA A 691 3.75 -4.19 30.82
N THR A 692 3.79 -3.23 31.74
CA THR A 692 3.80 -3.46 33.19
C THR A 692 2.93 -2.43 33.90
N GLY A 693 2.63 -2.67 35.17
CA GLY A 693 1.79 -1.80 36.01
C GLY A 693 0.29 -2.00 35.80
N GLY A 694 -0.17 -2.38 34.60
CA GLY A 694 -1.56 -2.74 34.32
C GLY A 694 -2.55 -1.69 34.83
N SER A 695 -3.47 -2.08 35.71
CA SER A 695 -4.51 -1.21 36.27
C SER A 695 -4.00 -0.10 37.20
N THR A 696 -2.72 -0.09 37.57
CA THR A 696 -2.10 1.04 38.27
C THR A 696 -1.81 2.22 37.33
N CYS A 697 -1.72 1.96 36.02
CA CYS A 697 -1.59 2.98 34.99
C CYS A 697 -2.98 3.55 34.66
N PRO A 698 -3.19 4.88 34.66
CA PRO A 698 -4.52 5.45 34.49
C PRO A 698 -5.13 5.19 33.09
N VAL A 699 -4.30 4.92 32.08
CA VAL A 699 -4.76 4.56 30.73
C VAL A 699 -5.47 3.20 30.67
N TRP A 700 -5.22 2.30 31.62
CA TRP A 700 -5.92 1.00 31.69
C TRP A 700 -7.43 1.18 31.78
N HIS A 701 -7.88 2.16 32.57
CA HIS A 701 -9.29 2.45 32.83
C HIS A 701 -9.93 3.35 31.75
N HIS A 702 -9.16 3.75 30.74
CA HIS A 702 -9.62 4.62 29.68
C HIS A 702 -10.01 3.78 28.46
N GLN A 703 -11.30 3.74 28.16
CA GLN A 703 -11.80 3.10 26.94
C GLN A 703 -11.35 3.89 25.71
N MET A 704 -10.77 3.21 24.74
CA MET A 704 -10.23 3.79 23.50
C MET A 704 -10.92 3.17 22.30
N ARG A 705 -10.93 3.91 21.19
CA ARG A 705 -11.36 3.42 19.88
C ARG A 705 -10.15 3.48 18.94
N ASP A 706 -9.81 2.37 18.32
CA ASP A 706 -8.82 2.35 17.24
C ASP A 706 -9.55 2.55 15.92
N PHE A 707 -9.36 3.71 15.29
CA PHE A 707 -9.97 4.06 14.01
C PHE A 707 -8.93 4.73 13.10
N TYR A 708 -9.08 4.54 11.79
CA TYR A 708 -8.12 5.03 10.80
C TYR A 708 -8.34 6.51 10.47
N LEU A 709 -7.25 7.26 10.42
CA LEU A 709 -7.16 8.62 9.90
C LEU A 709 -5.95 8.71 8.95
N GLU A 710 -6.02 9.57 7.93
CA GLU A 710 -4.86 9.94 7.10
C GLU A 710 -4.63 11.46 7.25
N PRO A 711 -3.39 11.96 7.44
CA PRO A 711 -2.09 11.28 7.37
C PRO A 711 -1.83 10.17 8.41
N ALA A 712 -1.04 9.15 8.05
CA ALA A 712 -0.74 8.01 8.92
C ALA A 712 0.65 7.40 8.68
N TYR A 713 1.20 6.79 9.73
CA TYR A 713 2.36 5.89 9.63
C TYR A 713 1.91 4.46 9.32
N HIS A 714 2.70 3.78 8.50
CA HIS A 714 2.51 2.39 8.16
C HIS A 714 3.81 1.62 8.23
N HIS A 715 3.73 0.36 8.67
CA HIS A 715 4.86 -0.55 8.59
C HIS A 715 5.14 -0.89 7.13
N SER A 716 6.41 -0.91 6.74
CA SER A 716 6.84 -1.27 5.39
C SER A 716 7.53 -2.63 5.38
N ALA A 717 7.39 -3.35 4.26
CA ALA A 717 8.00 -4.66 4.04
C ALA A 717 9.53 -4.56 4.14
N ASN A 718 10.15 -5.45 4.92
CA ASN A 718 11.61 -5.50 4.98
C ASN A 718 12.17 -5.74 3.56
N PRO A 719 12.98 -4.82 3.03
CA PRO A 719 13.52 -4.88 1.68
C PRO A 719 14.28 -6.17 1.36
N ALA A 720 14.94 -6.78 2.34
CA ALA A 720 15.74 -7.98 2.15
C ALA A 720 14.94 -9.15 1.55
N TYR A 721 13.64 -9.26 1.86
CA TYR A 721 12.74 -10.27 1.30
C TYR A 721 12.36 -10.05 -0.17
N THR A 722 12.55 -8.82 -0.66
CA THR A 722 12.18 -8.41 -2.02
C THR A 722 13.40 -8.13 -2.91
N CYS A 723 14.61 -8.20 -2.34
CA CYS A 723 15.85 -8.03 -3.08
C CYS A 723 16.13 -9.25 -3.95
N ARG A 724 16.12 -9.07 -5.29
CA ARG A 724 16.40 -10.14 -6.28
C ARG A 724 17.65 -10.94 -5.91
N ARG A 725 18.72 -10.26 -5.48
CA ARG A 725 20.03 -10.86 -5.13
C ARG A 725 19.95 -11.84 -3.95
N LEU A 726 19.06 -11.58 -2.98
CA LEU A 726 18.87 -12.43 -1.81
C LEU A 726 17.83 -13.54 -2.06
N CYS A 727 16.79 -13.25 -2.85
CA CYS A 727 15.68 -14.18 -3.16
C CYS A 727 16.09 -15.40 -3.99
N TYR A 728 16.96 -15.23 -5.02
CA TYR A 728 17.37 -16.37 -5.88
C TYR A 728 18.13 -17.46 -5.13
N ALA A 729 18.78 -17.12 -4.01
CA ALA A 729 19.46 -18.08 -3.14
C ALA A 729 18.55 -18.73 -2.08
N HIS A 730 17.30 -18.28 -1.93
CA HIS A 730 16.30 -18.95 -1.07
C HIS A 730 15.51 -20.01 -1.86
N ALA A 731 15.23 -19.75 -3.15
CA ALA A 731 14.59 -20.70 -4.05
C ALA A 731 15.41 -21.97 -4.31
N SER A 732 16.72 -21.96 -4.03
CA SER A 732 17.59 -23.14 -4.13
C SER A 732 17.52 -24.08 -2.91
N ARG A 733 16.85 -23.69 -1.82
CA ARG A 733 16.66 -24.55 -0.63
C ARG A 733 15.28 -25.23 -0.57
N THR A 734 14.33 -24.87 -1.42
CA THR A 734 12.97 -25.45 -1.46
C THR A 734 12.68 -26.27 -2.72
N ARG A 735 13.67 -26.57 -3.57
CA ARG A 735 13.51 -27.47 -4.73
C ARG A 735 13.94 -28.89 -4.41
N ASP A 736 13.01 -29.67 -3.89
CA ASP A 736 12.93 -31.10 -4.23
C ASP A 736 12.15 -31.20 -5.55
N CYS A 737 12.83 -31.01 -6.68
CA CYS A 737 12.45 -31.56 -7.99
C CYS A 737 13.60 -31.34 -9.00
N ARG A 738 13.82 -32.38 -9.81
CA ARG A 738 15.07 -32.79 -10.52
C ARG A 738 15.73 -31.73 -11.41
N PRO A 739 17.07 -31.79 -11.61
CA PRO A 739 17.80 -30.92 -12.52
C PRO A 739 17.69 -31.42 -13.97
N GLY A 740 17.40 -30.52 -14.90
CA GLY A 740 17.43 -30.82 -16.34
C GLY A 740 17.33 -29.57 -17.22
N CYS A 741 18.40 -29.33 -17.97
CA CYS A 741 18.57 -28.44 -19.12
C CYS A 741 18.91 -26.96 -18.86
N CYS A 742 20.16 -26.66 -19.26
CA CYS A 742 20.85 -25.39 -19.34
C CYS A 742 20.20 -24.36 -20.28
#